data_AF-A0A845WMR9-F1
#
_entry.id   AF-A0A845WMR9-F1
#
_cell.length_a   1.000
_cell.length_b   1.000
_cell.length_c   1.000
_cell.angle_alpha   90.00
_cell.angle_beta   90.00
_cell.angle_gamma   90.00
#
_symmetry.space_group_name_H-M   'P 1'
#
loop_
_entity.id
_entity.type
_entity.pdbx_description
1 polymer ?
#
loop_
_entity_poly.entity_id
_entity_poly.type
_entity_poly.pdbx_seq_one_letter_code
_entity_poly.pdbx_strand_id
1 'polypeptide(L)'
;MKFLFRRSQAQDPRNNHQRRALYAPRLSLLLLCASMVLTLGIGTTLTRAQGEGNLRRQEDQFIQKYTLPKTPTKAPVYKPKPRPRPAARPRPKAAPAAPRQRRSNPAPARVAPARPRPAARTQPRTQPRSQARPRSQPQSTPNPIASTPNIPLSEYILQFNRSPIVGNRLRMRGVYSEARLGFTRPRGWNVKTAKALIRFQHSPALMANRSNLTLRINGTSVASVPLNRKQSQVANVMFAIPTTLIQDYNELSLVAQQHNTTGCTDGGDATLWTEVLPDSKLIFQYQVEPIPLNFSRYPYPFFDQLSLDANRIAYMLPQGNVQTRSVESLESWLTAAPRLQASLGRLADFRPITTRLVETIDELEWGDSLVVMGTPGDQPVLKSLALPFTFSGNQILDGNQIPLPDDVGVLALTTVNDGSNPVLVVTGNGPDGVKKAAQFLVQPDTSKLGTGQLIFVDQVRDVPIPSSRNWPGYLPEENSFTLEDIATQPNGKPFKDVTVRGTAAPPVEFDFRALPDDRFKRGSSMNLVYSYGPQVNPRTSAVEVLLDDVLIGGKRLTKRDGSQRETLKVDLPANLIKPTSKIKVAFRLNPREPEECGKITDQQLTGTVHGETNFKVNREPSVQLPNLELLQVGYPFAAPQDLSNTAIVLSETPSDTDLLTLLAVSERLGRLSKADSVQLDVYTIEQLPDQIRRKRNLVGIGTREEFPFPEVFESSGLRLSNALGRQWGEASVQTLPDSEGVIKEIMSPYNNQRVLLALSGQTENGLDRVRQILTKDSWFYQLQKDTVLVSSYQQDPAGYDPDAYKLEFFELARSKKRIEKTSALSKASFFLQQNWWFLALGILGVTFLLYGISQLYLKRVTDQKSH
;
A
#
# COMPACT_ATOMS: atom_id res chain seq x y z
N MET A 1 -10.27 81.76 10.45
CA MET A 1 -9.69 82.73 11.42
C MET A 1 -9.16 81.99 12.63
N LYS A 2 -8.33 82.63 13.48
CA LYS A 2 -7.97 82.12 14.82
C LYS A 2 -9.12 82.40 15.82
N PHE A 3 -9.06 81.74 16.99
CA PHE A 3 -9.83 81.87 18.26
C PHE A 3 -10.52 80.53 18.63
N LEU A 4 -10.40 79.96 19.85
CA LEU A 4 -9.56 80.24 21.03
C LEU A 4 -8.76 78.96 21.41
N PHE A 5 -7.52 78.94 21.91
CA PHE A 5 -6.81 79.62 23.02
C PHE A 5 -6.96 78.99 24.42
N ARG A 6 -5.96 78.18 24.84
CA ARG A 6 -5.49 77.91 26.24
C ARG A 6 -6.52 77.26 27.22
N ARG A 7 -6.16 76.73 28.40
CA ARG A 7 -4.87 76.50 29.10
C ARG A 7 -5.01 75.30 30.06
N SER A 8 -3.97 74.48 30.23
CA SER A 8 -3.58 73.90 31.54
C SER A 8 -2.14 73.36 31.48
N GLN A 9 -1.52 73.10 32.63
CA GLN A 9 -0.17 72.56 32.78
C GLN A 9 -0.15 71.44 33.84
N ALA A 10 0.87 70.59 33.80
CA ALA A 10 1.18 69.54 34.77
C ALA A 10 0.15 68.36 34.82
N GLN A 11 0.51 67.15 35.28
CA GLN A 11 1.76 66.72 35.93
C GLN A 11 2.11 65.27 35.54
N ASP A 12 3.38 64.89 35.75
CA ASP A 12 3.95 63.56 35.46
C ASP A 12 3.83 62.62 36.71
N PRO A 13 4.29 61.35 36.72
CA PRO A 13 3.53 60.18 36.29
C PRO A 13 3.32 59.13 37.41
N ARG A 14 2.48 58.11 37.15
CA ARG A 14 2.79 56.66 37.40
C ARG A 14 1.65 55.72 36.95
N ASN A 15 2.03 54.45 36.75
CA ASN A 15 1.23 53.28 36.38
C ASN A 15 -0.24 53.27 36.85
N ASN A 16 -1.17 52.92 35.94
CA ASN A 16 -1.41 51.49 35.73
C ASN A 16 -2.04 51.12 34.38
N HIS A 17 -1.62 49.99 33.81
CA HIS A 17 -2.19 49.43 32.58
C HIS A 17 -3.42 48.56 32.90
N GLN A 18 -4.59 48.92 32.38
CA GLN A 18 -5.58 47.97 31.83
C GLN A 18 -6.74 48.70 31.12
N ARG A 19 -7.52 47.96 30.32
CA ARG A 19 -8.74 48.39 29.59
C ARG A 19 -8.59 49.50 28.53
N ARG A 20 -8.04 49.16 27.36
CA ARG A 20 -8.55 49.57 26.01
C ARG A 20 -7.73 48.91 24.88
N ALA A 21 -8.25 47.81 24.34
CA ALA A 21 -7.67 47.10 23.19
C ALA A 21 -8.75 46.36 22.35
N LEU A 22 -9.88 47.04 22.11
CA LEU A 22 -10.96 46.63 21.22
C LEU A 22 -11.34 47.83 20.35
N TYR A 23 -11.76 47.59 19.11
CA TYR A 23 -12.12 48.58 18.08
C TYR A 23 -11.00 49.35 17.36
N ALA A 24 -9.97 48.62 16.92
CA ALA A 24 -9.34 48.86 15.62
C ALA A 24 -8.91 47.49 15.02
N PRO A 25 -9.12 47.19 13.72
CA PRO A 25 -9.46 48.08 12.60
C PRO A 25 -10.77 47.71 11.88
N ARG A 26 -11.77 48.60 11.87
CA ARG A 26 -12.94 48.52 10.95
C ARG A 26 -13.29 49.83 10.22
N LEU A 27 -12.68 50.95 10.60
CA LEU A 27 -13.00 52.27 10.03
C LEU A 27 -12.31 52.54 8.67
N SER A 28 -11.16 51.91 8.41
CA SER A 28 -10.37 52.07 7.19
C SER A 28 -10.94 51.35 5.95
N LEU A 29 -11.86 50.40 6.13
CA LEU A 29 -12.49 49.66 5.02
C LEU A 29 -13.76 50.36 4.51
N LEU A 30 -14.54 50.99 5.40
CA LEU A 30 -15.82 51.63 5.06
C LEU A 30 -15.66 52.89 4.19
N LEU A 31 -14.57 53.64 4.36
CA LEU A 31 -14.29 54.85 3.55
C LEU A 31 -13.91 54.55 2.10
N LEU A 32 -13.59 53.30 1.75
CA LEU A 32 -13.29 52.88 0.37
C LEU A 32 -14.50 52.32 -0.38
N CYS A 33 -15.61 52.01 0.31
CA CYS A 33 -16.82 51.46 -0.29
C CYS A 33 -17.84 52.54 -0.74
N ALA A 34 -17.61 53.81 -0.42
CA ALA A 34 -18.65 54.85 -0.46
C ALA A 34 -18.74 55.66 -1.78
N SER A 35 -17.84 55.45 -2.75
CA SER A 35 -17.69 56.34 -3.92
C SER A 35 -18.04 55.74 -5.28
N MET A 36 -18.48 54.48 -5.36
CA MET A 36 -18.63 53.78 -6.65
C MET A 36 -19.91 52.92 -6.78
N VAL A 37 -21.05 53.43 -6.30
CA VAL A 37 -22.38 52.86 -6.60
C VAL A 37 -23.36 53.99 -6.95
N LEU A 38 -23.40 54.39 -8.23
CA LEU A 38 -24.54 55.09 -8.84
C LEU A 38 -24.45 55.01 -10.38
N THR A 39 -25.62 54.92 -11.06
CA THR A 39 -25.83 54.70 -12.53
C THR A 39 -25.33 53.33 -13.05
N LEU A 40 -26.17 52.34 -13.44
CA LEU A 40 -27.16 52.21 -14.56
C LEU A 40 -26.47 52.18 -15.95
N GLY A 41 -26.75 51.29 -16.93
CA GLY A 41 -27.67 50.15 -17.12
C GLY A 41 -27.39 49.47 -18.51
N ILE A 42 -28.14 48.54 -19.14
CA ILE A 42 -29.30 47.66 -18.82
C ILE A 42 -29.50 46.64 -20.01
N GLY A 43 -29.94 45.38 -19.76
CA GLY A 43 -30.44 44.41 -20.78
C GLY A 43 -29.39 43.51 -21.49
N THR A 44 -29.68 42.33 -22.07
CA THR A 44 -30.88 41.43 -22.18
C THR A 44 -30.38 39.97 -22.39
N THR A 45 -30.85 38.90 -21.70
CA THR A 45 -32.06 38.06 -21.96
C THR A 45 -32.20 37.52 -23.41
N LEU A 46 -32.62 36.26 -23.71
CA LEU A 46 -33.19 35.13 -22.93
C LEU A 46 -33.16 33.77 -23.70
N THR A 47 -33.40 32.63 -23.00
CA THR A 47 -33.88 31.29 -23.49
C THR A 47 -32.99 30.43 -24.44
N ARG A 48 -33.14 29.08 -24.52
CA ARG A 48 -33.96 28.07 -23.80
C ARG A 48 -33.23 26.69 -23.72
N ALA A 49 -33.76 25.76 -22.92
CA ALA A 49 -33.24 24.39 -22.75
C ALA A 49 -34.22 23.29 -23.22
N GLN A 50 -33.70 22.09 -23.53
CA GLN A 50 -34.38 20.78 -23.54
C GLN A 50 -33.34 19.65 -23.76
N GLY A 51 -33.54 18.42 -23.23
CA GLY A 51 -32.64 17.30 -23.56
C GLY A 51 -32.80 15.94 -22.83
N GLU A 52 -33.06 15.89 -21.52
CA GLU A 52 -32.77 14.69 -20.70
C GLU A 52 -33.73 13.49 -20.82
N GLY A 53 -34.82 13.59 -21.60
CA GLY A 53 -35.89 12.58 -21.61
C GLY A 53 -35.57 11.24 -22.28
N ASN A 54 -34.55 11.17 -23.15
CA ASN A 54 -34.29 10.00 -23.99
C ASN A 54 -33.15 9.08 -23.52
N LEU A 55 -32.22 9.55 -22.69
CA LEU A 55 -31.02 8.77 -22.32
C LEU A 55 -31.37 7.55 -21.46
N ARG A 56 -32.14 7.76 -20.37
CA ARG A 56 -32.53 6.70 -19.43
C ARG A 56 -33.25 5.52 -20.09
N ARG A 57 -34.08 5.79 -21.10
CA ARG A 57 -34.79 4.73 -21.86
C ARG A 57 -33.87 3.86 -22.71
N GLN A 58 -32.66 4.33 -23.06
CA GLN A 58 -31.64 3.51 -23.73
C GLN A 58 -30.77 2.75 -22.72
N GLU A 59 -30.52 3.31 -21.55
CA GLU A 59 -29.80 2.66 -20.44
C GLU A 59 -30.59 1.46 -19.88
N ASP A 60 -31.88 1.65 -19.58
CA ASP A 60 -32.78 0.59 -19.06
C ASP A 60 -32.88 -0.63 -20.01
N GLN A 61 -32.83 -0.40 -21.34
CA GLN A 61 -32.86 -1.47 -22.34
C GLN A 61 -31.53 -2.23 -22.46
N PHE A 62 -30.42 -1.67 -22.01
CA PHE A 62 -29.11 -2.33 -22.02
C PHE A 62 -28.94 -3.27 -20.82
N ILE A 63 -29.45 -2.86 -19.65
CA ILE A 63 -29.32 -3.59 -18.37
C ILE A 63 -30.03 -4.96 -18.42
N GLN A 64 -31.16 -5.07 -19.12
CA GLN A 64 -31.91 -6.34 -19.21
C GLN A 64 -31.20 -7.48 -19.99
N LYS A 65 -30.04 -7.24 -20.62
CA LYS A 65 -29.38 -8.22 -21.51
C LYS A 65 -28.15 -8.94 -20.95
N TYR A 66 -27.69 -8.61 -19.74
CA TYR A 66 -26.54 -9.27 -19.12
C TYR A 66 -26.78 -9.63 -17.64
N THR A 67 -27.43 -10.77 -17.41
CA THR A 67 -27.48 -11.39 -16.08
C THR A 67 -26.14 -12.06 -15.79
N LEU A 68 -25.38 -11.53 -14.83
CA LEU A 68 -24.11 -12.13 -14.40
C LEU A 68 -24.34 -13.48 -13.68
N PRO A 69 -23.42 -14.45 -13.80
CA PRO A 69 -23.52 -15.71 -13.08
C PRO A 69 -23.34 -15.50 -11.57
N LYS A 70 -23.99 -16.37 -10.77
CA LYS A 70 -23.95 -16.29 -9.30
C LYS A 70 -22.52 -16.32 -8.74
N THR A 71 -22.31 -15.57 -7.67
CA THR A 71 -21.03 -15.38 -6.98
C THR A 71 -20.30 -16.71 -6.73
N PRO A 72 -19.02 -16.86 -7.12
CA PRO A 72 -18.29 -18.09 -6.90
C PRO A 72 -18.05 -18.32 -5.40
N THR A 73 -18.27 -19.56 -4.96
CA THR A 73 -18.06 -19.95 -3.56
C THR A 73 -16.62 -19.68 -3.12
N LYS A 74 -16.46 -19.09 -1.92
CA LYS A 74 -15.16 -18.75 -1.29
C LYS A 74 -14.22 -19.96 -1.38
N ALA A 75 -13.05 -19.78 -1.99
CA ALA A 75 -12.15 -20.88 -2.30
C ALA A 75 -11.73 -21.64 -1.01
N PRO A 76 -11.86 -22.98 -0.97
CA PRO A 76 -11.62 -23.73 0.26
C PRO A 76 -10.14 -23.74 0.63
N VAL A 77 -9.82 -23.25 1.83
CA VAL A 77 -8.49 -23.39 2.44
C VAL A 77 -8.25 -24.87 2.70
N TYR A 78 -7.35 -25.49 1.93
CA TYR A 78 -7.10 -26.93 1.99
C TYR A 78 -6.30 -27.30 3.25
N LYS A 79 -7.01 -27.50 4.37
CA LYS A 79 -6.44 -28.10 5.58
C LYS A 79 -6.02 -29.55 5.26
N PRO A 80 -4.76 -29.96 5.50
CA PRO A 80 -4.39 -31.36 5.41
C PRO A 80 -5.21 -32.19 6.41
N LYS A 81 -5.66 -33.39 6.03
CA LYS A 81 -6.48 -34.22 6.94
C LYS A 81 -5.66 -34.60 8.19
N PRO A 82 -6.17 -34.35 9.42
CA PRO A 82 -5.53 -34.83 10.63
C PRO A 82 -5.52 -36.37 10.64
N ARG A 83 -4.51 -36.96 11.31
CA ARG A 83 -4.38 -38.41 11.41
C ARG A 83 -5.60 -39.02 12.13
N PRO A 84 -6.17 -40.13 11.64
CA PRO A 84 -7.07 -40.94 12.45
C PRO A 84 -6.37 -41.37 13.75
N ARG A 85 -7.06 -41.27 14.89
CA ARG A 85 -6.60 -41.92 16.14
C ARG A 85 -6.38 -43.42 15.85
N PRO A 86 -5.30 -44.04 16.32
CA PRO A 86 -5.11 -45.49 16.19
C PRO A 86 -6.31 -46.23 16.79
N ALA A 87 -6.97 -47.06 15.99
CA ALA A 87 -8.10 -47.86 16.46
C ALA A 87 -7.66 -48.81 17.58
N ALA A 88 -8.40 -48.83 18.69
CA ALA A 88 -8.11 -49.72 19.80
C ALA A 88 -8.15 -51.19 19.32
N ARG A 89 -7.11 -51.97 19.61
CA ARG A 89 -7.04 -53.39 19.24
C ARG A 89 -8.23 -54.14 19.86
N PRO A 90 -9.07 -54.85 19.09
CA PRO A 90 -10.08 -55.73 19.64
C PRO A 90 -9.44 -56.82 20.51
N ARG A 91 -9.99 -57.07 21.70
CA ARG A 91 -9.65 -58.28 22.47
C ARG A 91 -10.13 -59.51 21.68
N PRO A 92 -9.33 -60.58 21.53
CA PRO A 92 -9.79 -61.81 20.90
C PRO A 92 -10.89 -62.45 21.77
N LYS A 93 -12.04 -62.76 21.17
CA LYS A 93 -13.04 -63.64 21.79
C LYS A 93 -12.58 -65.09 21.65
N ALA A 94 -12.77 -65.89 22.69
CA ALA A 94 -12.47 -67.32 22.65
C ALA A 94 -13.42 -68.07 21.72
N ALA A 95 -12.92 -69.13 21.08
CA ALA A 95 -13.71 -70.10 20.33
C ALA A 95 -13.76 -71.45 21.11
N PRO A 96 -14.87 -72.21 21.06
CA PRO A 96 -14.96 -73.50 21.75
C PRO A 96 -14.15 -74.62 21.09
N ALA A 97 -13.77 -75.63 21.88
CA ALA A 97 -13.42 -76.97 21.38
C ALA A 97 -14.73 -77.74 21.02
N ALA A 98 -14.75 -78.89 20.36
CA ALA A 98 -13.75 -79.93 20.08
C ALA A 98 -14.18 -80.71 18.78
N PRO A 99 -13.67 -81.91 18.39
CA PRO A 99 -12.65 -82.77 19.01
C PRO A 99 -11.54 -83.26 18.05
N ARG A 100 -10.69 -84.17 18.57
CA ARG A 100 -9.50 -84.75 17.92
C ARG A 100 -9.83 -85.88 16.93
N GLN A 101 -8.93 -86.12 15.97
CA GLN A 101 -8.45 -87.48 15.69
C GLN A 101 -6.94 -87.52 15.35
N ARG A 102 -6.35 -88.71 15.45
CA ARG A 102 -4.96 -89.11 15.10
C ARG A 102 -4.95 -89.64 13.64
N ARG A 103 -3.85 -89.89 12.90
CA ARG A 103 -2.40 -90.04 13.22
C ARG A 103 -1.54 -89.88 11.93
N SER A 104 -0.25 -90.26 12.04
CA SER A 104 0.71 -90.69 10.99
C SER A 104 1.26 -89.71 9.92
N ASN A 105 2.50 -89.27 10.17
CA ASN A 105 3.62 -89.19 9.20
C ASN A 105 4.24 -90.63 9.01
N PRO A 106 5.26 -90.90 8.15
CA PRO A 106 6.29 -89.99 7.61
C PRO A 106 6.82 -90.22 6.14
N ALA A 107 7.79 -89.36 5.74
CA ALA A 107 8.95 -89.63 4.85
C ALA A 107 8.76 -89.66 3.29
N PRO A 108 9.84 -89.57 2.48
CA PRO A 108 10.93 -88.57 2.51
C PRO A 108 11.37 -88.02 1.10
N ALA A 109 12.44 -87.21 1.09
CA ALA A 109 12.95 -86.38 -0.03
C ALA A 109 13.79 -87.09 -1.14
N ARG A 110 14.14 -86.35 -2.21
CA ARG A 110 15.24 -86.64 -3.17
C ARG A 110 15.94 -85.36 -3.73
N VAL A 111 17.01 -85.51 -4.52
CA VAL A 111 18.16 -84.57 -4.55
C VAL A 111 18.78 -84.31 -5.96
N ALA A 112 19.09 -83.03 -6.28
CA ALA A 112 20.09 -82.50 -7.27
C ALA A 112 19.89 -82.84 -8.79
N PRO A 113 20.71 -82.36 -9.78
CA PRO A 113 21.92 -81.49 -9.72
C PRO A 113 22.14 -80.36 -10.78
N ALA A 114 22.88 -79.31 -10.35
CA ALA A 114 24.00 -78.54 -10.97
C ALA A 114 24.16 -78.10 -12.47
N ARG A 115 24.61 -76.82 -12.61
CA ARG A 115 25.57 -76.21 -13.61
C ARG A 115 25.11 -75.89 -15.07
N PRO A 116 25.83 -75.02 -15.85
CA PRO A 116 27.04 -74.22 -15.56
C PRO A 116 26.92 -72.68 -15.86
N ARG A 117 28.05 -71.95 -15.82
CA ARG A 117 28.25 -70.50 -16.09
C ARG A 117 29.45 -70.27 -17.04
N PRO A 118 29.46 -69.20 -17.86
CA PRO A 118 30.63 -68.35 -18.13
C PRO A 118 30.49 -67.02 -17.34
N ALA A 119 31.50 -66.21 -16.93
CA ALA A 119 32.95 -66.08 -17.16
C ALA A 119 33.39 -65.44 -18.51
N ALA A 120 34.41 -64.57 -18.60
CA ALA A 120 35.03 -63.59 -17.66
C ALA A 120 36.10 -62.76 -18.41
N ARG A 121 36.24 -61.44 -18.16
CA ARG A 121 37.36 -60.52 -18.56
C ARG A 121 37.05 -59.08 -18.06
N THR A 122 37.96 -58.22 -17.59
CA THR A 122 39.34 -58.38 -17.07
C THR A 122 39.69 -57.20 -16.13
N GLN A 123 40.54 -57.45 -15.12
CA GLN A 123 41.29 -56.46 -14.29
C GLN A 123 42.82 -56.65 -14.60
N PRO A 124 43.86 -55.97 -14.00
CA PRO A 124 43.94 -55.40 -12.63
C PRO A 124 44.98 -54.25 -12.31
N ARG A 125 45.19 -53.98 -11.00
CA ARG A 125 46.40 -53.40 -10.31
C ARG A 125 46.76 -51.90 -10.55
N THR A 126 47.46 -51.13 -9.68
CA THR A 126 47.86 -51.13 -8.22
C THR A 126 48.26 -49.66 -7.85
N GLN A 127 48.05 -49.03 -6.67
CA GLN A 127 48.35 -49.30 -5.23
C GLN A 127 49.76 -48.77 -4.73
N PRO A 128 50.07 -48.59 -3.40
CA PRO A 128 49.91 -47.32 -2.66
C PRO A 128 51.09 -46.87 -1.72
N ARG A 129 50.97 -45.73 -1.01
CA ARG A 129 51.65 -45.33 0.27
C ARG A 129 50.93 -44.08 0.88
N SER A 130 50.95 -43.72 2.17
CA SER A 130 51.26 -44.44 3.45
C SER A 130 50.84 -43.63 4.70
N GLN A 131 50.24 -44.30 5.70
CA GLN A 131 50.34 -44.18 7.19
C GLN A 131 50.57 -42.79 7.88
N ALA A 132 49.97 -42.46 9.04
CA ALA A 132 49.97 -43.26 10.29
C ALA A 132 48.69 -43.16 11.17
N ARG A 133 48.78 -43.53 12.46
CA ARG A 133 47.72 -43.89 13.46
C ARG A 133 48.11 -43.33 14.87
N PRO A 134 47.28 -43.30 15.95
CA PRO A 134 46.48 -44.45 16.46
C PRO A 134 45.15 -44.19 17.24
N ARG A 135 44.46 -45.31 17.58
CA ARG A 135 43.66 -45.73 18.79
C ARG A 135 43.01 -44.67 19.73
N SER A 136 41.84 -44.89 20.35
CA SER A 136 40.89 -46.04 20.33
C SER A 136 39.56 -45.84 21.10
N GLN A 137 38.44 -46.39 20.55
CA GLN A 137 37.21 -46.88 21.23
C GLN A 137 36.30 -45.88 22.00
N PRO A 138 35.03 -46.25 22.32
CA PRO A 138 34.25 -47.45 21.94
C PRO A 138 33.05 -47.15 21.02
N GLN A 139 32.37 -48.20 20.54
CA GLN A 139 31.11 -48.07 19.79
C GLN A 139 29.89 -47.98 20.74
N SER A 140 28.99 -47.03 20.49
CA SER A 140 27.59 -47.11 20.90
C SER A 140 26.71 -47.45 19.69
N THR A 141 25.64 -48.22 19.89
CA THR A 141 24.69 -48.58 18.85
C THR A 141 23.86 -47.36 18.42
N PRO A 142 23.67 -47.09 17.11
CA PRO A 142 22.70 -46.10 16.68
C PRO A 142 21.29 -46.51 17.14
N ASN A 143 20.63 -45.65 17.92
CA ASN A 143 19.20 -45.79 18.15
C ASN A 143 18.44 -45.74 16.81
N PRO A 144 17.29 -46.42 16.69
CA PRO A 144 16.48 -46.35 15.48
C PRO A 144 16.12 -44.89 15.20
N ILE A 145 16.43 -44.43 14.00
CA ILE A 145 16.16 -43.05 13.55
C ILE A 145 14.69 -42.75 13.79
N ALA A 146 14.42 -41.73 14.62
CA ALA A 146 13.06 -41.27 14.87
C ALA A 146 12.38 -40.98 13.53
N SER A 147 11.28 -41.67 13.25
CA SER A 147 10.59 -41.58 11.96
C SER A 147 10.22 -40.12 11.70
N THR A 148 10.80 -39.52 10.66
CA THR A 148 10.47 -38.15 10.26
C THR A 148 8.96 -38.04 10.11
N PRO A 149 8.32 -36.99 10.67
CA PRO A 149 6.90 -36.79 10.48
C PRO A 149 6.58 -36.79 8.99
N ASN A 150 5.73 -37.71 8.55
CA ASN A 150 5.30 -37.76 7.16
C ASN A 150 4.36 -36.58 6.89
N ILE A 151 4.94 -35.40 6.63
CA ILE A 151 4.22 -34.15 6.37
C ILE A 151 3.39 -34.36 5.10
N PRO A 152 2.06 -34.24 5.16
CA PRO A 152 1.20 -34.46 4.00
C PRO A 152 1.54 -33.48 2.87
N LEU A 153 1.41 -33.95 1.64
CA LEU A 153 1.57 -33.12 0.45
C LEU A 153 0.34 -32.22 0.31
N SER A 154 0.54 -30.91 0.38
CA SER A 154 -0.49 -29.90 0.13
C SER A 154 -0.53 -29.53 -1.35
N GLU A 155 -1.70 -29.15 -1.85
CA GLU A 155 -1.87 -28.57 -3.19
C GLU A 155 -2.28 -27.08 -3.08
N TYR A 156 -1.81 -26.27 -4.02
CA TYR A 156 -2.19 -24.86 -4.17
C TYR A 156 -2.50 -24.53 -5.62
N ILE A 157 -3.53 -23.71 -5.85
CA ILE A 157 -4.00 -23.34 -7.18
C ILE A 157 -3.97 -21.81 -7.33
N LEU A 158 -2.94 -21.33 -8.04
CA LEU A 158 -2.76 -19.93 -8.37
C LEU A 158 -3.50 -19.63 -9.69
N GLN A 159 -4.75 -19.17 -9.61
CA GLN A 159 -5.51 -18.73 -10.78
C GLN A 159 -4.88 -17.46 -11.38
N PHE A 160 -5.04 -17.20 -12.68
CA PHE A 160 -4.52 -15.98 -13.30
C PHE A 160 -5.39 -14.75 -12.96
N ASN A 161 -6.69 -14.93 -12.73
CA ASN A 161 -7.69 -13.88 -12.50
C ASN A 161 -7.73 -13.26 -11.08
N ARG A 162 -6.62 -13.19 -10.34
CA ARG A 162 -6.63 -12.92 -8.87
C ARG A 162 -7.09 -11.52 -8.44
N SER A 163 -7.31 -10.59 -9.36
CA SER A 163 -7.85 -9.26 -9.09
C SER A 163 -8.83 -8.85 -10.20
N PRO A 164 -10.02 -8.31 -9.86
CA PRO A 164 -11.01 -7.83 -10.84
C PRO A 164 -10.55 -6.56 -11.57
N ILE A 165 -9.62 -5.79 -10.99
CA ILE A 165 -9.06 -4.57 -11.57
C ILE A 165 -8.19 -4.91 -12.79
N VAL A 166 -7.62 -6.12 -12.84
CA VAL A 166 -6.88 -6.59 -14.00
C VAL A 166 -7.86 -7.24 -14.98
N GLY A 167 -8.02 -6.63 -16.16
CA GLY A 167 -8.82 -7.19 -17.26
C GLY A 167 -8.16 -8.42 -17.87
N ASN A 168 -8.33 -9.59 -17.23
CA ASN A 168 -7.52 -10.81 -17.42
C ASN A 168 -7.72 -11.58 -18.74
N ARG A 169 -7.92 -10.90 -19.87
CA ARG A 169 -7.90 -11.46 -21.23
C ARG A 169 -6.58 -11.09 -21.90
N LEU A 170 -5.57 -11.96 -21.79
CA LEU A 170 -4.24 -11.72 -22.34
C LEU A 170 -4.26 -11.99 -23.86
N ARG A 171 -4.62 -10.96 -24.63
CA ARG A 171 -4.72 -11.04 -26.10
C ARG A 171 -3.44 -10.56 -26.81
N MET A 172 -2.64 -11.53 -27.22
CA MET A 172 -1.47 -11.39 -28.07
C MET A 172 -1.90 -11.10 -29.53
N ARG A 173 -1.18 -10.20 -30.22
CA ARG A 173 -1.47 -9.78 -31.61
C ARG A 173 -0.19 -9.62 -32.44
N GLY A 174 -0.30 -9.78 -33.77
CA GLY A 174 0.83 -9.68 -34.70
C GLY A 174 1.69 -10.95 -34.73
N VAL A 175 2.77 -10.95 -35.54
CA VAL A 175 3.58 -12.16 -35.84
C VAL A 175 4.29 -12.75 -34.62
N TYR A 176 4.83 -11.89 -33.73
CA TYR A 176 5.44 -12.30 -32.47
C TYR A 176 4.87 -11.44 -31.35
N SER A 177 4.36 -12.06 -30.30
CA SER A 177 3.77 -11.36 -29.15
C SER A 177 3.92 -12.19 -27.89
N GLU A 178 4.18 -11.54 -26.75
CA GLU A 178 4.46 -12.19 -25.48
C GLU A 178 3.61 -11.59 -24.36
N ALA A 179 2.92 -12.44 -23.61
CA ALA A 179 2.25 -12.07 -22.36
C ALA A 179 3.08 -12.60 -21.17
N ARG A 180 3.18 -11.81 -20.10
CA ARG A 180 4.04 -12.10 -18.93
C ARG A 180 3.25 -12.03 -17.63
N LEU A 181 3.54 -12.93 -16.69
CA LEU A 181 2.91 -13.02 -15.38
C LEU A 181 3.96 -13.33 -14.31
N GLY A 182 4.09 -12.45 -13.31
CA GLY A 182 4.95 -12.67 -12.16
C GLY A 182 4.28 -13.53 -11.08
N PHE A 183 5.02 -14.44 -10.44
CA PHE A 183 4.59 -15.17 -9.25
C PHE A 183 5.74 -15.47 -8.29
N THR A 184 5.45 -15.54 -6.99
CA THR A 184 6.43 -15.88 -5.95
C THR A 184 6.32 -17.33 -5.49
N ARG A 185 7.37 -17.83 -4.84
CA ARG A 185 7.35 -19.07 -4.06
C ARG A 185 7.43 -18.72 -2.56
N PRO A 186 6.38 -18.93 -1.75
CA PRO A 186 6.42 -18.67 -0.31
C PRO A 186 7.60 -19.37 0.37
N ARG A 187 8.22 -18.71 1.36
CA ARG A 187 9.52 -19.13 1.94
C ARG A 187 9.50 -20.50 2.58
N GLY A 188 8.36 -20.91 3.14
CA GLY A 188 8.18 -22.23 3.79
C GLY A 188 7.73 -23.36 2.87
N TRP A 189 7.81 -23.21 1.53
CA TRP A 189 7.30 -24.22 0.58
C TRP A 189 8.42 -25.06 -0.06
N ASN A 190 8.49 -26.33 0.34
CA ASN A 190 9.28 -27.33 -0.37
C ASN A 190 8.48 -27.91 -1.55
N VAL A 191 8.54 -27.22 -2.70
CA VAL A 191 7.76 -27.54 -3.91
C VAL A 191 8.21 -28.87 -4.53
N LYS A 192 7.28 -29.82 -4.67
CA LYS A 192 7.49 -31.16 -5.26
C LYS A 192 7.05 -31.25 -6.72
N THR A 193 5.94 -30.61 -7.08
CA THR A 193 5.52 -30.47 -8.48
C THR A 193 4.97 -29.07 -8.76
N ALA A 194 5.16 -28.59 -9.98
CA ALA A 194 4.57 -27.36 -10.49
C ALA A 194 4.02 -27.62 -11.91
N LYS A 195 2.84 -27.08 -12.21
CA LYS A 195 2.16 -27.26 -13.51
C LYS A 195 1.44 -25.97 -13.91
N ALA A 196 1.34 -25.69 -15.20
CA ALA A 196 0.52 -24.60 -15.75
C ALA A 196 -0.61 -25.19 -16.61
N LEU A 197 -1.86 -25.00 -16.18
CA LEU A 197 -3.03 -25.20 -17.04
C LEU A 197 -3.32 -23.89 -17.77
N ILE A 198 -2.97 -23.83 -19.05
CA ILE A 198 -3.24 -22.70 -19.93
C ILE A 198 -4.49 -23.00 -20.74
N ARG A 199 -5.50 -22.13 -20.63
CA ARG A 199 -6.73 -22.15 -21.41
C ARG A 199 -6.67 -21.01 -22.41
N PHE A 200 -6.79 -21.30 -23.71
CA PHE A 200 -6.59 -20.30 -24.76
C PHE A 200 -7.45 -20.54 -25.99
N GLN A 201 -7.69 -19.49 -26.75
CA GLN A 201 -8.31 -19.50 -28.07
C GLN A 201 -7.46 -18.68 -29.04
N HIS A 202 -7.55 -18.94 -30.34
CA HIS A 202 -6.80 -18.18 -31.34
C HIS A 202 -7.59 -18.04 -32.64
N SER A 203 -7.11 -17.16 -33.51
CA SER A 203 -7.71 -16.93 -34.82
C SER A 203 -7.73 -18.20 -35.67
N PRO A 204 -8.86 -18.51 -36.36
CA PRO A 204 -8.96 -19.65 -37.26
C PRO A 204 -8.19 -19.45 -38.58
N ALA A 205 -7.62 -18.27 -38.81
CA ALA A 205 -6.77 -17.98 -39.97
C ALA A 205 -5.29 -18.40 -39.76
N LEU A 206 -4.90 -18.83 -38.56
CA LEU A 206 -3.51 -19.20 -38.28
C LEU A 206 -3.12 -20.54 -38.94
N MET A 207 -1.96 -20.55 -39.57
CA MET A 207 -1.33 -21.74 -40.13
C MET A 207 -0.69 -22.56 -39.02
N ALA A 208 -1.32 -23.69 -38.69
CA ALA A 208 -0.94 -24.61 -37.61
C ALA A 208 0.50 -25.16 -37.69
N ASN A 209 1.10 -25.20 -38.88
CA ASN A 209 2.48 -25.66 -39.12
C ASN A 209 3.54 -24.55 -38.97
N ARG A 210 3.13 -23.28 -38.83
CA ARG A 210 4.01 -22.13 -38.59
C ARG A 210 3.72 -21.42 -37.26
N SER A 211 2.53 -21.61 -36.69
CA SER A 211 2.04 -20.87 -35.53
C SER A 211 2.06 -21.72 -34.25
N ASN A 212 2.64 -21.20 -33.17
CA ASN A 212 2.76 -21.90 -31.89
C ASN A 212 2.54 -20.97 -30.68
N LEU A 213 2.21 -21.59 -29.54
CA LEU A 213 2.20 -20.98 -28.22
C LEU A 213 3.25 -21.68 -27.35
N THR A 214 4.28 -20.94 -26.96
CA THR A 214 5.42 -21.43 -26.16
C THR A 214 5.35 -20.91 -24.73
N LEU A 215 5.45 -21.80 -23.75
CA LEU A 215 5.59 -21.46 -22.32
C LEU A 215 7.07 -21.31 -21.97
N ARG A 216 7.43 -20.19 -21.34
CA ARG A 216 8.71 -19.97 -20.67
C ARG A 216 8.52 -19.76 -19.18
N ILE A 217 9.52 -20.16 -18.39
CA ILE A 217 9.67 -19.84 -16.98
C ILE A 217 11.07 -19.29 -16.79
N ASN A 218 11.20 -18.07 -16.24
CA ASN A 218 12.48 -17.39 -16.01
C ASN A 218 13.36 -17.38 -17.29
N GLY A 219 12.76 -16.95 -18.42
CA GLY A 219 13.37 -16.96 -19.75
C GLY A 219 13.55 -18.33 -20.41
N THR A 220 13.48 -19.42 -19.66
CA THR A 220 13.72 -20.79 -20.15
C THR A 220 12.46 -21.38 -20.77
N SER A 221 12.50 -21.76 -22.05
CA SER A 221 11.39 -22.47 -22.72
C SER A 221 11.16 -23.84 -22.09
N VAL A 222 9.95 -24.07 -21.58
CA VAL A 222 9.53 -25.33 -20.93
C VAL A 222 8.85 -26.26 -21.93
N ALA A 223 7.96 -25.72 -22.77
CA ALA A 223 7.18 -26.49 -23.74
C ALA A 223 6.54 -25.57 -24.79
N SER A 224 6.09 -26.14 -25.92
CA SER A 224 5.38 -25.43 -26.99
C SER A 224 4.26 -26.29 -27.57
N VAL A 225 3.20 -25.66 -28.07
CA VAL A 225 2.07 -26.32 -28.76
C VAL A 225 1.66 -25.58 -30.03
N PRO A 226 1.24 -26.28 -31.10
CA PRO A 226 0.78 -25.64 -32.33
C PRO A 226 -0.59 -24.97 -32.14
N LEU A 227 -0.77 -23.81 -32.76
CA LEU A 227 -2.04 -23.07 -32.81
C LEU A 227 -2.91 -23.64 -33.95
N ASN A 228 -3.62 -24.74 -33.66
CA ASN A 228 -4.25 -25.61 -34.66
C ASN A 228 -5.79 -25.77 -34.56
N ARG A 229 -6.46 -24.92 -33.77
CA ARG A 229 -7.92 -24.98 -33.54
C ARG A 229 -8.70 -24.32 -34.68
N LYS A 230 -9.79 -24.96 -35.08
CA LYS A 230 -10.78 -24.40 -36.01
C LYS A 230 -11.82 -23.59 -35.22
N GLN A 231 -12.50 -22.65 -35.89
CA GLN A 231 -13.64 -21.90 -35.35
C GLN A 231 -13.41 -21.23 -33.96
N SER A 232 -12.18 -20.78 -33.69
CA SER A 232 -11.80 -20.13 -32.41
C SER A 232 -12.07 -20.97 -31.15
N GLN A 233 -12.13 -22.31 -31.26
CA GLN A 233 -12.42 -23.18 -30.12
C GLN A 233 -11.38 -23.07 -29.00
N VAL A 234 -11.86 -23.05 -27.75
CA VAL A 234 -11.01 -23.02 -26.55
C VAL A 234 -10.23 -24.33 -26.40
N ALA A 235 -8.91 -24.23 -26.44
CA ALA A 235 -7.97 -25.29 -26.10
C ALA A 235 -7.56 -25.20 -24.62
N ASN A 236 -7.31 -26.36 -24.01
CA ASN A 236 -6.76 -26.49 -22.67
C ASN A 236 -5.47 -27.31 -22.77
N VAL A 237 -4.34 -26.80 -22.24
CA VAL A 237 -3.05 -27.50 -22.23
C VAL A 237 -2.46 -27.45 -20.83
N MET A 238 -1.98 -28.60 -20.34
CA MET A 238 -1.30 -28.74 -19.06
C MET A 238 0.21 -28.91 -19.31
N PHE A 239 0.99 -27.87 -19.00
CA PHE A 239 2.44 -27.93 -19.04
C PHE A 239 3.00 -28.35 -17.67
N ALA A 240 3.92 -29.31 -17.63
CA ALA A 240 4.68 -29.61 -16.43
C ALA A 240 5.89 -28.66 -16.33
N ILE A 241 6.06 -27.99 -15.18
CA ILE A 241 7.19 -27.08 -14.94
C ILE A 241 8.24 -27.82 -14.09
N PRO A 242 9.49 -27.95 -14.55
CA PRO A 242 10.59 -28.46 -13.73
C PRO A 242 10.76 -27.61 -12.47
N THR A 243 10.73 -28.23 -11.29
CA THR A 243 10.86 -27.52 -10.00
C THR A 243 12.23 -26.85 -9.84
N THR A 244 13.25 -27.30 -10.57
CA THR A 244 14.57 -26.67 -10.67
C THR A 244 14.55 -25.28 -11.32
N LEU A 245 13.48 -24.90 -12.02
CA LEU A 245 13.30 -23.54 -12.56
C LEU A 245 12.57 -22.60 -11.58
N ILE A 246 12.00 -23.12 -10.47
CA ILE A 246 11.20 -22.33 -9.51
C ILE A 246 12.10 -21.67 -8.45
N GLN A 247 12.23 -20.35 -8.57
CA GLN A 247 12.97 -19.47 -7.66
C GLN A 247 12.00 -18.78 -6.67
N ASP A 248 12.51 -17.87 -5.83
CA ASP A 248 11.69 -17.05 -4.92
C ASP A 248 10.73 -16.11 -5.66
N TYR A 249 11.22 -15.52 -6.75
CA TYR A 249 10.47 -14.68 -7.69
C TYR A 249 10.58 -15.33 -9.08
N ASN A 250 9.47 -15.39 -9.82
CA ASN A 250 9.41 -16.05 -11.11
C ASN A 250 8.63 -15.22 -12.13
N GLU A 251 9.11 -15.19 -13.38
CA GLU A 251 8.36 -14.74 -14.55
C GLU A 251 7.90 -15.96 -15.35
N LEU A 252 6.60 -16.09 -15.55
CA LEU A 252 6.01 -16.93 -16.58
C LEU A 252 5.78 -16.08 -17.82
N SER A 253 6.27 -16.51 -18.99
CA SER A 253 5.90 -15.89 -20.27
C SER A 253 5.22 -16.88 -21.22
N LEU A 254 4.24 -16.37 -21.94
CA LEU A 254 3.50 -17.07 -22.98
C LEU A 254 3.77 -16.34 -24.29
N VAL A 255 4.44 -17.02 -25.22
CA VAL A 255 4.90 -16.45 -26.48
C VAL A 255 4.06 -17.02 -27.60
N ALA A 256 3.25 -16.19 -28.24
CA ALA A 256 2.55 -16.53 -29.47
C ALA A 256 3.41 -16.16 -30.68
N GLN A 257 3.75 -17.16 -31.49
CA GLN A 257 4.29 -17.00 -32.84
C GLN A 257 3.17 -17.31 -33.82
N GLN A 258 2.88 -16.40 -34.75
CA GLN A 258 1.62 -16.37 -35.49
C GLN A 258 1.86 -16.05 -36.97
N HIS A 259 1.37 -16.92 -37.86
CA HIS A 259 1.41 -16.74 -39.30
C HIS A 259 0.09 -17.18 -39.92
N ASN A 260 -0.47 -16.41 -40.84
CA ASN A 260 -1.70 -16.73 -41.59
C ASN A 260 -1.45 -17.04 -43.08
N THR A 261 -0.23 -16.85 -43.57
CA THR A 261 0.17 -17.04 -44.97
C THR A 261 1.33 -18.04 -45.11
N THR A 262 1.43 -18.67 -46.29
CA THR A 262 2.55 -19.54 -46.66
C THR A 262 3.84 -18.75 -46.93
N GLY A 263 3.72 -17.54 -47.46
CA GLY A 263 4.83 -16.63 -47.75
C GLY A 263 5.03 -15.56 -46.66
N CYS A 264 5.04 -14.30 -47.12
CA CYS A 264 5.12 -13.09 -46.32
C CYS A 264 3.87 -12.91 -45.44
N THR A 265 4.03 -12.61 -44.15
CA THR A 265 2.92 -12.31 -43.23
C THR A 265 2.97 -10.83 -42.86
N ASP A 266 1.85 -10.12 -43.02
CA ASP A 266 1.72 -8.72 -42.57
C ASP A 266 1.58 -8.67 -41.05
N GLY A 267 2.47 -7.94 -40.37
CA GLY A 267 2.45 -7.76 -38.91
C GLY A 267 1.24 -6.99 -38.39
N GLY A 268 0.62 -6.15 -39.23
CA GLY A 268 -0.58 -5.38 -38.91
C GLY A 268 -1.90 -6.14 -39.07
N ASP A 269 -1.88 -7.35 -39.63
CA ASP A 269 -3.09 -8.11 -39.96
C ASP A 269 -3.92 -8.45 -38.70
N ALA A 270 -5.15 -7.93 -38.65
CA ALA A 270 -6.07 -8.10 -37.53
C ALA A 270 -6.49 -9.56 -37.27
N THR A 271 -6.21 -10.48 -38.20
CA THR A 271 -6.40 -11.93 -38.03
C THR A 271 -5.27 -12.61 -37.27
N LEU A 272 -4.13 -11.95 -37.00
CA LEU A 272 -3.06 -12.48 -36.16
C LEU A 272 -3.36 -12.24 -34.68
N TRP A 273 -4.08 -13.16 -34.03
CA TRP A 273 -4.33 -13.08 -32.59
C TRP A 273 -4.48 -14.43 -31.89
N THR A 274 -4.05 -14.45 -30.63
CA THR A 274 -4.21 -15.52 -29.64
C THR A 274 -4.60 -14.89 -28.31
N GLU A 275 -5.55 -15.48 -27.60
CA GLU A 275 -6.11 -14.97 -26.35
C GLU A 275 -6.05 -16.06 -25.28
N VAL A 276 -5.32 -15.79 -24.20
CA VAL A 276 -5.30 -16.66 -23.00
C VAL A 276 -6.39 -16.21 -22.05
N LEU A 277 -7.16 -17.18 -21.55
CA LEU A 277 -8.38 -16.96 -20.78
C LEU A 277 -8.08 -16.77 -19.27
N PRO A 278 -8.92 -15.99 -18.55
CA PRO A 278 -8.72 -15.67 -17.13
C PRO A 278 -8.64 -16.88 -16.19
N ASP A 279 -9.25 -18.00 -16.57
CA ASP A 279 -9.38 -19.24 -15.80
C ASP A 279 -8.23 -20.25 -16.03
N SER A 280 -7.17 -19.78 -16.70
CA SER A 280 -5.84 -20.39 -16.65
C SER A 280 -5.26 -20.32 -15.23
N LYS A 281 -4.41 -21.28 -14.86
CA LYS A 281 -3.89 -21.39 -13.48
C LYS A 281 -2.58 -22.17 -13.36
N LEU A 282 -1.74 -21.81 -12.39
CA LEU A 282 -0.68 -22.68 -11.90
C LEU A 282 -1.20 -23.59 -10.80
N ILE A 283 -0.66 -24.80 -10.74
CA ILE A 283 -0.95 -25.81 -9.72
C ILE A 283 0.39 -26.24 -9.12
N PHE A 284 0.56 -26.04 -7.82
CA PHE A 284 1.74 -26.42 -7.06
C PHE A 284 1.38 -27.53 -6.07
N GLN A 285 2.25 -28.51 -5.93
CA GLN A 285 2.19 -29.49 -4.85
C GLN A 285 3.46 -29.36 -4.01
N TYR A 286 3.32 -29.18 -2.70
CA TYR A 286 4.40 -28.77 -1.81
C TYR A 286 4.27 -29.42 -0.43
N GLN A 287 5.37 -29.48 0.30
CA GLN A 287 5.37 -29.73 1.75
C GLN A 287 5.70 -28.43 2.47
N VAL A 288 5.07 -28.19 3.62
CA VAL A 288 5.39 -27.08 4.51
C VAL A 288 6.68 -27.43 5.27
N GLU A 289 7.65 -26.53 5.28
CA GLU A 289 8.87 -26.69 6.07
C GLU A 289 8.65 -26.25 7.54
N PRO A 290 9.33 -26.88 8.52
CA PRO A 290 9.21 -26.49 9.93
C PRO A 290 9.58 -25.02 10.16
N ILE A 291 8.82 -24.35 11.02
CA ILE A 291 8.99 -22.92 11.30
C ILE A 291 10.33 -22.68 12.03
N PRO A 292 11.22 -21.83 11.49
CA PRO A 292 12.49 -21.50 12.14
C PRO A 292 12.29 -20.43 13.22
N LEU A 293 12.35 -20.83 14.49
CA LEU A 293 12.27 -19.93 15.64
C LEU A 293 13.60 -19.19 15.88
N ASN A 294 13.94 -18.26 14.98
CA ASN A 294 15.16 -17.45 15.08
C ASN A 294 14.94 -16.02 14.56
N PHE A 295 15.17 -15.01 15.41
CA PHE A 295 14.99 -13.59 15.08
C PHE A 295 15.86 -13.10 13.91
N SER A 296 16.95 -13.80 13.55
CA SER A 296 17.74 -13.48 12.35
C SER A 296 16.98 -13.65 11.03
N ARG A 297 15.75 -14.20 11.07
CA ARG A 297 14.81 -14.29 9.94
C ARG A 297 13.63 -13.32 10.04
N TYR A 298 13.50 -12.57 11.13
CA TYR A 298 12.43 -11.59 11.34
C TYR A 298 12.40 -10.59 10.15
N PRO A 299 11.23 -10.28 9.58
CA PRO A 299 9.87 -10.51 10.11
C PRO A 299 9.26 -11.90 9.79
N TYR A 300 9.96 -12.79 9.08
CA TYR A 300 9.47 -14.16 8.85
C TYR A 300 9.58 -14.98 10.15
N PRO A 301 8.59 -15.80 10.54
CA PRO A 301 7.40 -16.24 9.78
C PRO A 301 6.21 -15.27 9.76
N PHE A 302 6.14 -14.30 10.68
CA PHE A 302 4.98 -13.41 10.89
C PHE A 302 4.62 -12.58 9.65
N PHE A 303 5.61 -12.25 8.83
CA PHE A 303 5.39 -11.63 7.53
C PHE A 303 6.30 -12.25 6.45
N ASP A 304 5.70 -12.87 5.43
CA ASP A 304 6.37 -13.33 4.23
C ASP A 304 6.05 -12.43 3.02
N GLN A 305 7.09 -11.76 2.51
CA GLN A 305 7.04 -10.99 1.26
C GLN A 305 6.80 -11.85 0.01
N LEU A 306 7.07 -13.16 0.10
CA LEU A 306 6.84 -14.14 -0.96
C LEU A 306 5.48 -14.85 -0.85
N SER A 307 4.68 -14.56 0.18
CA SER A 307 3.34 -15.15 0.35
C SER A 307 2.47 -14.93 -0.90
N LEU A 308 1.75 -15.97 -1.30
CA LEU A 308 0.75 -15.89 -2.37
C LEU A 308 -0.63 -15.49 -1.84
N ASP A 309 -0.87 -15.52 -0.53
CA ASP A 309 -2.11 -15.04 0.10
C ASP A 309 -1.81 -13.92 1.10
N ALA A 310 -2.86 -13.33 1.68
CA ALA A 310 -2.70 -12.31 2.70
C ALA A 310 -1.90 -12.85 3.90
N ASN A 311 -0.97 -12.04 4.42
CA ASN A 311 -0.27 -12.38 5.66
C ASN A 311 -1.28 -12.28 6.81
N ARG A 312 -1.48 -13.37 7.56
CA ARG A 312 -2.53 -13.48 8.58
C ARG A 312 -1.97 -13.27 9.97
N ILE A 313 -2.40 -12.21 10.64
CA ILE A 313 -1.94 -11.81 11.98
C ILE A 313 -3.10 -11.90 12.95
N ALA A 314 -2.96 -12.73 13.99
CA ALA A 314 -3.85 -12.74 15.14
C ALA A 314 -3.16 -12.00 16.30
N TYR A 315 -3.83 -11.04 16.92
CA TYR A 315 -3.37 -10.38 18.14
C TYR A 315 -4.15 -10.95 19.33
N MET A 316 -3.44 -11.44 20.34
CA MET A 316 -4.04 -11.80 21.62
C MET A 316 -4.49 -10.53 22.36
N LEU A 317 -5.72 -10.53 22.84
CA LEU A 317 -6.24 -9.48 23.72
C LEU A 317 -5.75 -9.70 25.17
N PRO A 318 -5.47 -8.62 25.93
CA PRO A 318 -5.21 -8.73 27.38
C PRO A 318 -6.39 -9.32 28.15
N GLN A 319 -6.15 -9.80 29.37
CA GLN A 319 -7.15 -10.49 30.17
C GLN A 319 -8.39 -9.63 30.46
N GLY A 320 -9.51 -10.02 29.85
CA GLY A 320 -10.81 -9.43 30.06
C GLY A 320 -11.61 -9.39 28.76
N ASN A 321 -12.89 -9.79 28.84
CA ASN A 321 -13.82 -9.53 27.74
C ASN A 321 -14.09 -8.02 27.62
N VAL A 322 -14.74 -7.59 26.54
CA VAL A 322 -15.01 -6.16 26.26
C VAL A 322 -15.62 -5.40 27.45
N GLN A 323 -16.40 -6.05 28.32
CA GLN A 323 -17.05 -5.44 29.49
C GLN A 323 -16.23 -5.50 30.80
N THR A 324 -15.10 -6.19 30.84
CA THR A 324 -14.28 -6.41 32.05
C THR A 324 -12.79 -6.08 31.89
N ARG A 325 -12.34 -5.85 30.66
CA ARG A 325 -11.00 -5.41 30.28
C ARG A 325 -10.71 -4.00 30.82
N SER A 326 -9.81 -3.87 31.79
CA SER A 326 -9.46 -2.56 32.35
C SER A 326 -8.54 -1.78 31.40
N VAL A 327 -8.65 -0.44 31.42
CA VAL A 327 -7.77 0.45 30.65
C VAL A 327 -6.29 0.22 30.99
N GLU A 328 -6.01 -0.05 32.28
CA GLU A 328 -4.68 -0.41 32.80
C GLU A 328 -4.11 -1.66 32.11
N SER A 329 -4.90 -2.74 32.00
CA SER A 329 -4.48 -3.99 31.31
C SER A 329 -4.19 -3.81 29.82
N LEU A 330 -4.71 -2.73 29.22
CA LEU A 330 -4.60 -2.45 27.79
C LEU A 330 -3.47 -1.45 27.46
N GLU A 331 -2.95 -0.70 28.43
CA GLU A 331 -1.95 0.37 28.22
C GLU A 331 -0.68 -0.14 27.51
N SER A 332 -0.18 -1.30 27.95
CA SER A 332 0.99 -1.97 27.38
C SER A 332 0.75 -2.43 25.92
N TRP A 333 -0.50 -2.74 25.58
CA TRP A 333 -0.93 -3.20 24.25
C TRP A 333 -1.20 -2.04 23.28
N LEU A 334 -1.88 -0.96 23.74
CA LEU A 334 -2.37 0.15 22.91
C LEU A 334 -1.28 0.82 22.09
N THR A 335 -0.06 0.99 22.63
CA THR A 335 1.05 1.56 21.85
C THR A 335 1.86 0.48 21.12
N ALA A 336 2.03 -0.71 21.71
CA ALA A 336 2.89 -1.76 21.16
C ALA A 336 2.32 -2.41 19.88
N ALA A 337 1.03 -2.82 19.90
CA ALA A 337 0.43 -3.52 18.76
C ALA A 337 0.26 -2.62 17.51
N PRO A 338 -0.19 -1.36 17.62
CA PRO A 338 -0.21 -0.40 16.51
C PRO A 338 1.16 -0.05 15.93
N ARG A 339 2.20 0.08 16.75
CA ARG A 339 3.58 0.29 16.24
C ARG A 339 4.03 -0.90 15.40
N LEU A 340 3.80 -2.14 15.88
CA LEU A 340 4.10 -3.34 15.10
C LEU A 340 3.28 -3.40 13.80
N GLN A 341 1.97 -3.20 13.88
CA GLN A 341 1.07 -3.26 12.71
C GLN A 341 1.42 -2.21 11.65
N ALA A 342 1.85 -1.01 12.05
CA ALA A 342 2.36 0.00 11.13
C ALA A 342 3.71 -0.41 10.49
N SER A 343 4.60 -1.07 11.24
CA SER A 343 5.84 -1.62 10.68
C SER A 343 5.57 -2.75 9.68
N LEU A 344 4.62 -3.65 9.98
CA LEU A 344 4.14 -4.65 9.03
C LEU A 344 3.48 -4.00 7.80
N GLY A 345 2.75 -2.89 7.97
CA GLY A 345 2.21 -2.07 6.88
C GLY A 345 3.31 -1.51 5.96
N ARG A 346 4.44 -1.04 6.50
CA ARG A 346 5.61 -0.61 5.70
C ARG A 346 6.23 -1.75 4.88
N LEU A 347 6.22 -2.96 5.44
CA LEU A 347 6.72 -4.17 4.79
C LEU A 347 5.74 -4.76 3.76
N ALA A 348 4.45 -4.41 3.85
CA ALA A 348 3.39 -4.88 2.98
C ALA A 348 3.50 -4.35 1.55
N ASP A 349 3.75 -3.05 1.40
CA ASP A 349 3.60 -2.33 0.13
C ASP A 349 2.18 -2.57 -0.43
N PHE A 350 2.03 -3.29 -1.55
CA PHE A 350 0.73 -3.68 -2.10
C PHE A 350 0.12 -4.97 -1.52
N ARG A 351 0.83 -5.73 -0.66
CA ARG A 351 0.35 -7.04 -0.18
C ARG A 351 -0.80 -6.88 0.82
N PRO A 352 -1.87 -7.68 0.75
CA PRO A 352 -2.87 -7.68 1.80
C PRO A 352 -2.31 -8.28 3.10
N ILE A 353 -2.68 -7.66 4.22
CA ILE A 353 -2.60 -8.26 5.56
C ILE A 353 -4.04 -8.59 5.97
N THR A 354 -4.24 -9.63 6.76
CA THR A 354 -5.54 -9.96 7.38
C THR A 354 -5.34 -10.04 8.87
N THR A 355 -5.81 -9.00 9.55
CA THR A 355 -5.66 -8.82 10.99
C THR A 355 -6.94 -9.19 11.70
N ARG A 356 -6.81 -9.89 12.83
CA ARG A 356 -7.91 -10.28 13.71
C ARG A 356 -7.47 -10.29 15.17
N LEU A 357 -8.44 -10.20 16.07
CA LEU A 357 -8.23 -10.38 17.51
C LEU A 357 -8.55 -11.84 17.89
N VAL A 358 -8.02 -12.29 19.03
CA VAL A 358 -8.39 -13.54 19.71
C VAL A 358 -8.35 -13.36 21.23
N GLU A 359 -9.22 -14.09 21.94
CA GLU A 359 -9.16 -14.24 23.40
C GLU A 359 -8.43 -15.54 23.81
N THR A 360 -8.39 -16.56 22.93
CA THR A 360 -7.80 -17.88 23.20
C THR A 360 -6.96 -18.43 22.05
N ILE A 361 -6.13 -19.44 22.33
CA ILE A 361 -5.33 -20.16 21.33
C ILE A 361 -6.20 -21.08 20.44
N ASP A 362 -7.36 -21.52 20.93
CA ASP A 362 -8.26 -22.41 20.18
C ASP A 362 -9.00 -21.69 19.04
N GLU A 363 -9.04 -20.35 19.06
CA GLU A 363 -9.50 -19.48 17.97
C GLU A 363 -8.50 -19.35 16.81
N LEU A 364 -7.37 -20.07 16.82
CA LEU A 364 -6.38 -20.03 15.74
C LEU A 364 -6.78 -20.88 14.53
N GLU A 365 -6.91 -20.25 13.35
CA GLU A 365 -6.98 -21.00 12.09
C GLU A 365 -5.57 -21.39 11.63
N TRP A 366 -5.51 -22.33 10.68
CA TRP A 366 -4.26 -22.72 10.04
C TRP A 366 -3.69 -21.56 9.20
N GLY A 367 -2.41 -21.25 9.41
CA GLY A 367 -1.71 -20.17 8.72
C GLY A 367 -1.78 -18.80 9.41
N ASP A 368 -2.51 -18.67 10.52
CA ASP A 368 -2.42 -17.48 11.38
C ASP A 368 -1.10 -17.45 12.15
N SER A 369 -0.45 -16.29 12.15
CA SER A 369 0.66 -15.98 13.05
C SER A 369 0.14 -15.23 14.26
N LEU A 370 0.32 -15.78 15.46
CA LEU A 370 -0.13 -15.17 16.71
C LEU A 370 0.91 -14.17 17.22
N VAL A 371 0.44 -13.05 17.75
CA VAL A 371 1.24 -12.07 18.49
C VAL A 371 0.62 -11.86 19.87
N VAL A 372 1.42 -12.02 20.91
CA VAL A 372 1.03 -11.80 22.31
C VAL A 372 1.82 -10.61 22.86
N MET A 373 1.12 -9.57 23.34
CA MET A 373 1.75 -8.37 23.89
C MET A 373 1.15 -7.96 25.22
N GLY A 374 2.02 -7.63 26.18
CA GLY A 374 1.66 -7.20 27.53
C GLY A 374 2.59 -7.78 28.58
N THR A 375 2.40 -7.41 29.85
CA THR A 375 3.10 -8.03 30.99
C THR A 375 2.57 -9.44 31.27
N PRO A 376 3.24 -10.28 32.09
CA PRO A 376 2.69 -11.56 32.55
C PRO A 376 1.52 -11.44 33.55
N GLY A 377 1.15 -10.21 33.92
CA GLY A 377 -0.14 -9.88 34.53
C GLY A 377 -1.23 -9.71 33.48
N ASP A 378 -1.02 -8.82 32.51
CA ASP A 378 -1.97 -8.50 31.43
C ASP A 378 -2.26 -9.71 30.53
N GLN A 379 -1.27 -10.60 30.34
CA GLN A 379 -1.30 -11.73 29.42
C GLN A 379 -1.02 -13.07 30.12
N PRO A 380 -1.98 -13.65 30.87
CA PRO A 380 -1.80 -14.94 31.54
C PRO A 380 -1.41 -16.09 30.61
N VAL A 381 -1.81 -16.02 29.32
CA VAL A 381 -1.48 -17.02 28.30
C VAL A 381 0.03 -17.23 28.12
N LEU A 382 0.87 -16.23 28.43
CA LEU A 382 2.33 -16.34 28.43
C LEU A 382 2.82 -17.50 29.32
N LYS A 383 2.08 -17.85 30.38
CA LYS A 383 2.41 -18.95 31.31
C LYS A 383 2.02 -20.34 30.80
N SER A 384 1.21 -20.43 29.74
CA SER A 384 0.88 -21.69 29.06
C SER A 384 1.71 -21.96 27.80
N LEU A 385 2.45 -20.95 27.31
CA LEU A 385 3.33 -21.09 26.16
C LEU A 385 4.65 -21.78 26.53
N ALA A 386 5.18 -22.58 25.62
CA ALA A 386 6.53 -23.14 25.74
C ALA A 386 7.58 -22.05 25.44
N LEU A 387 7.98 -21.30 26.47
CA LEU A 387 8.91 -20.17 26.37
C LEU A 387 10.30 -20.51 26.94
N PRO A 388 11.38 -19.90 26.41
CA PRO A 388 12.76 -20.15 26.83
C PRO A 388 13.16 -19.41 28.14
N PHE A 389 12.21 -19.10 29.01
CA PHE A 389 12.43 -18.42 30.30
C PHE A 389 11.35 -18.82 31.32
N THR A 390 11.57 -18.50 32.60
CA THR A 390 10.69 -18.86 33.72
C THR A 390 10.01 -17.65 34.35
N PHE A 391 8.90 -17.88 35.04
CA PHE A 391 8.14 -16.84 35.76
C PHE A 391 8.14 -17.10 37.28
N SER A 392 8.14 -16.03 38.07
CA SER A 392 7.72 -16.04 39.48
C SER A 392 6.51 -15.12 39.64
N GLY A 393 5.33 -15.69 39.93
CA GLY A 393 4.07 -14.94 39.97
C GLY A 393 3.74 -14.28 38.62
N ASN A 394 3.91 -12.95 38.55
CA ASN A 394 3.74 -12.15 37.34
C ASN A 394 5.06 -11.56 36.80
N GLN A 395 6.21 -11.93 37.36
CA GLN A 395 7.53 -11.45 36.92
C GLN A 395 8.27 -12.52 36.11
N ILE A 396 8.88 -12.10 35.01
CA ILE A 396 9.86 -12.86 34.23
C ILE A 396 11.19 -12.85 34.98
N LEU A 397 11.84 -14.01 35.02
CA LEU A 397 13.16 -14.20 35.60
C LEU A 397 14.25 -14.28 34.53
N ASP A 398 15.46 -13.84 34.88
CA ASP A 398 16.67 -14.03 34.11
C ASP A 398 17.24 -15.46 34.24
N GLY A 399 18.39 -15.71 33.60
CA GLY A 399 19.10 -16.99 33.69
C GLY A 399 19.60 -17.36 35.10
N ASN A 400 19.67 -16.39 36.02
CA ASN A 400 20.07 -16.55 37.43
C ASN A 400 18.86 -16.65 38.38
N GLN A 401 17.63 -16.70 37.85
CA GLN A 401 16.36 -16.68 38.60
C GLN A 401 16.06 -15.35 39.34
N ILE A 402 16.66 -14.25 38.89
CA ILE A 402 16.41 -12.89 39.39
C ILE A 402 15.31 -12.24 38.53
N PRO A 403 14.29 -11.56 39.12
CA PRO A 403 13.31 -10.79 38.36
C PRO A 403 13.98 -9.71 37.50
N LEU A 404 13.61 -9.63 36.22
CA LEU A 404 14.05 -8.54 35.34
C LEU A 404 13.51 -7.18 35.82
N PRO A 405 14.25 -6.07 35.61
CA PRO A 405 13.71 -4.72 35.81
C PRO A 405 12.47 -4.45 34.94
N ASP A 406 11.57 -3.60 35.43
CA ASP A 406 10.29 -3.31 34.77
C ASP A 406 10.43 -2.62 33.40
N ASP A 407 11.58 -1.97 33.15
CA ASP A 407 11.91 -1.35 31.87
C ASP A 407 12.64 -2.29 30.90
N VAL A 408 13.06 -3.49 31.30
CA VAL A 408 13.70 -4.45 30.39
C VAL A 408 12.66 -5.17 29.55
N GLY A 409 12.81 -5.07 28.23
CA GLY A 409 11.96 -5.76 27.27
C GLY A 409 12.38 -7.20 27.03
N VAL A 410 11.44 -8.06 26.69
CA VAL A 410 11.67 -9.48 26.36
C VAL A 410 10.94 -9.82 25.07
N LEU A 411 11.68 -10.35 24.10
CA LEU A 411 11.18 -10.83 22.82
C LEU A 411 11.42 -12.32 22.71
N ALA A 412 10.38 -13.11 22.43
CA ALA A 412 10.52 -14.55 22.23
C ALA A 412 9.70 -15.10 21.07
N LEU A 413 10.21 -16.19 20.49
CA LEU A 413 9.54 -16.96 19.45
C LEU A 413 9.15 -18.34 19.98
N THR A 414 7.92 -18.78 19.71
CA THR A 414 7.50 -20.17 19.96
C THR A 414 6.45 -20.61 18.93
N THR A 415 5.88 -21.80 19.11
CA THR A 415 4.77 -22.30 18.28
C THR A 415 3.69 -22.96 19.13
N VAL A 416 2.45 -22.85 18.67
CA VAL A 416 1.29 -23.60 19.20
C VAL A 416 0.73 -24.54 18.12
N ASN A 417 -0.28 -25.34 18.48
CA ASN A 417 -0.98 -26.27 17.58
C ASN A 417 -0.05 -27.22 16.82
N ASP A 418 0.71 -28.04 17.56
CA ASP A 418 1.72 -28.99 17.04
C ASP A 418 2.75 -28.38 16.06
N GLY A 419 2.97 -27.07 16.15
CA GLY A 419 3.92 -26.33 15.29
C GLY A 419 3.30 -25.63 14.09
N SER A 420 1.96 -25.65 13.90
CA SER A 420 1.33 -25.02 12.72
C SER A 420 1.19 -23.51 12.80
N ASN A 421 1.22 -22.93 14.00
CA ASN A 421 1.01 -21.50 14.23
C ASN A 421 2.23 -20.93 14.98
N PRO A 422 2.98 -19.98 14.37
CA PRO A 422 4.05 -19.29 15.07
C PRO A 422 3.48 -18.29 16.07
N VAL A 423 4.21 -18.06 17.16
CA VAL A 423 3.88 -17.07 18.19
C VAL A 423 5.05 -16.12 18.38
N LEU A 424 4.78 -14.83 18.26
CA LEU A 424 5.67 -13.73 18.64
C LEU A 424 5.21 -13.22 20.00
N VAL A 425 6.11 -13.28 20.99
CA VAL A 425 5.90 -12.71 22.33
C VAL A 425 6.66 -11.40 22.43
N VAL A 426 5.97 -10.34 22.85
CA VAL A 426 6.52 -9.01 23.15
C VAL A 426 6.09 -8.63 24.56
N THR A 427 7.00 -8.78 25.53
CA THR A 427 6.66 -8.71 26.95
C THR A 427 7.77 -8.02 27.76
N GLY A 428 7.59 -7.93 29.07
CA GLY A 428 8.44 -7.22 30.03
C GLY A 428 7.75 -7.21 31.39
N ASN A 429 8.48 -6.86 32.46
CA ASN A 429 7.89 -6.87 33.81
C ASN A 429 7.01 -5.64 34.09
N GLY A 430 7.24 -4.52 33.40
CA GLY A 430 6.32 -3.37 33.36
C GLY A 430 6.00 -2.91 31.92
N PRO A 431 5.04 -1.97 31.76
CA PRO A 431 4.61 -1.46 30.46
C PRO A 431 5.75 -0.87 29.62
N ASP A 432 6.75 -0.26 30.25
CA ASP A 432 7.86 0.35 29.52
C ASP A 432 8.84 -0.69 28.95
N GLY A 433 9.02 -1.84 29.61
CA GLY A 433 9.69 -3.01 29.03
C GLY A 433 8.95 -3.53 27.79
N VAL A 434 7.62 -3.61 27.83
CA VAL A 434 6.78 -4.00 26.67
C VAL A 434 6.93 -3.00 25.52
N LYS A 435 6.85 -1.68 25.80
CA LYS A 435 7.05 -0.62 24.80
C LYS A 435 8.46 -0.66 24.21
N LYS A 436 9.50 -0.91 25.02
CA LYS A 436 10.90 -1.05 24.60
C LYS A 436 11.11 -2.29 23.71
N ALA A 437 10.55 -3.44 24.09
CA ALA A 437 10.55 -4.67 23.28
C ALA A 437 9.86 -4.44 21.91
N ALA A 438 8.69 -3.80 21.89
CA ALA A 438 8.02 -3.43 20.65
C ALA A 438 8.86 -2.48 19.80
N GLN A 439 9.56 -1.52 20.42
CA GLN A 439 10.40 -0.56 19.70
C GLN A 439 11.58 -1.21 18.98
N PHE A 440 12.20 -2.23 19.59
CA PHE A 440 13.26 -3.04 18.97
C PHE A 440 12.80 -3.74 17.68
N LEU A 441 11.54 -4.19 17.62
CA LEU A 441 11.00 -4.90 16.45
C LEU A 441 10.67 -3.98 15.26
N VAL A 442 10.39 -2.70 15.51
CA VAL A 442 9.93 -1.76 14.46
C VAL A 442 11.04 -0.88 13.87
N GLN A 443 12.26 -0.99 14.41
CA GLN A 443 13.46 -0.32 13.93
C GLN A 443 14.34 -1.30 13.13
N PRO A 444 14.67 -1.02 11.85
CA PRO A 444 15.46 -1.94 11.03
C PRO A 444 16.89 -2.16 11.51
N ASP A 445 17.47 -1.27 12.32
CA ASP A 445 18.86 -1.39 12.78
C ASP A 445 19.00 -2.32 13.98
N THR A 446 18.02 -2.34 14.89
CA THR A 446 17.99 -3.24 16.05
C THR A 446 17.40 -4.59 15.68
N SER A 447 16.29 -4.64 14.94
CA SER A 447 15.63 -5.90 14.57
C SER A 447 16.53 -6.85 13.77
N LYS A 448 17.45 -6.32 12.94
CA LYS A 448 18.44 -7.12 12.17
C LYS A 448 19.59 -7.67 13.02
N LEU A 449 19.83 -7.12 14.22
CA LEU A 449 20.80 -7.64 15.18
C LEU A 449 20.21 -8.78 16.03
N GLY A 450 18.88 -8.94 16.03
CA GLY A 450 18.21 -10.02 16.72
C GLY A 450 18.62 -11.40 16.20
N THR A 451 19.05 -12.29 17.08
CA THR A 451 19.41 -13.68 16.75
C THR A 451 18.91 -14.64 17.83
N GLY A 452 18.69 -15.90 17.48
CA GLY A 452 18.17 -16.91 18.40
C GLY A 452 16.67 -16.78 18.66
N GLN A 453 16.17 -17.56 19.63
CA GLN A 453 14.74 -17.67 19.97
C GLN A 453 14.27 -16.64 20.99
N LEU A 454 15.21 -16.01 21.72
CA LEU A 454 14.98 -15.11 22.85
C LEU A 454 15.93 -13.92 22.74
N ILE A 455 15.42 -12.71 23.00
CA ILE A 455 16.22 -11.48 23.12
C ILE A 455 15.75 -10.73 24.37
N PHE A 456 16.68 -10.36 25.24
CA PHE A 456 16.48 -9.35 26.26
C PHE A 456 16.86 -7.97 25.69
N VAL A 457 16.05 -6.96 25.99
CA VAL A 457 16.12 -5.63 25.40
C VAL A 457 16.32 -4.62 26.51
N ASP A 458 17.58 -4.46 26.95
CA ASP A 458 17.94 -3.50 28.00
C ASP A 458 17.89 -2.05 27.49
N GLN A 459 18.29 -1.84 26.23
CA GLN A 459 18.30 -0.53 25.59
C GLN A 459 17.88 -0.64 24.11
N VAL A 460 17.19 0.39 23.62
CA VAL A 460 16.89 0.62 22.21
C VAL A 460 17.41 2.00 21.85
N ARG A 461 17.99 2.14 20.66
CA ARG A 461 18.58 3.41 20.24
C ARG A 461 17.47 4.40 19.83
N ASP A 462 17.56 5.62 20.34
CA ASP A 462 16.75 6.73 19.84
C ASP A 462 17.06 7.03 18.37
N VAL A 463 16.04 6.93 17.53
CA VAL A 463 16.08 7.33 16.11
C VAL A 463 15.58 8.78 16.03
N PRO A 464 16.39 9.74 15.56
CA PRO A 464 15.99 11.14 15.45
C PRO A 464 14.75 11.33 14.57
N ILE A 465 13.79 12.12 15.05
CA ILE A 465 12.57 12.46 14.30
C ILE A 465 12.96 13.22 13.02
N PRO A 466 12.60 12.73 11.81
CA PRO A 466 12.99 13.37 10.56
C PRO A 466 12.17 14.65 10.28
N SER A 467 12.66 15.47 9.33
CA SER A 467 11.92 16.65 8.83
C SER A 467 10.50 16.26 8.38
N SER A 468 9.52 17.13 8.64
CA SER A 468 8.14 16.96 8.13
C SER A 468 8.05 16.98 6.60
N ARG A 469 9.14 17.35 5.92
CA ARG A 469 9.29 17.36 4.46
C ARG A 469 10.36 16.37 3.94
N ASN A 470 10.95 15.54 4.81
CA ASN A 470 11.64 14.33 4.38
C ASN A 470 10.58 13.28 3.96
N TRP A 471 10.44 13.05 2.65
CA TRP A 471 9.48 12.11 2.05
C TRP A 471 10.21 11.18 1.06
N PRO A 472 10.74 10.02 1.51
CA PRO A 472 11.50 9.12 0.64
C PRO A 472 10.68 8.56 -0.54
N GLY A 473 11.20 8.73 -1.75
CA GLY A 473 10.51 8.36 -2.99
C GLY A 473 9.52 9.42 -3.52
N TYR A 474 9.62 10.65 -3.04
CA TYR A 474 9.04 11.85 -3.64
C TYR A 474 10.16 12.72 -4.26
N LEU A 475 9.80 13.85 -4.89
CA LEU A 475 10.80 14.82 -5.34
C LEU A 475 11.67 15.33 -4.16
N PRO A 476 12.91 15.81 -4.40
CA PRO A 476 13.73 16.49 -3.39
C PRO A 476 13.03 17.71 -2.77
N GLU A 477 13.62 18.36 -1.76
CA GLU A 477 13.08 19.65 -1.26
C GLU A 477 13.48 20.84 -2.16
N GLU A 478 14.59 20.69 -2.89
CA GLU A 478 15.21 21.69 -3.76
C GLU A 478 14.40 21.99 -5.02
N ASN A 479 14.49 23.22 -5.54
CA ASN A 479 13.78 23.62 -6.76
C ASN A 479 14.57 23.38 -8.06
N SER A 480 15.78 22.81 -7.99
CA SER A 480 16.56 22.34 -9.15
C SER A 480 17.25 21.03 -8.76
N PHE A 481 17.06 19.99 -9.57
CA PHE A 481 17.58 18.63 -9.33
C PHE A 481 17.64 17.86 -10.65
N THR A 482 18.40 16.76 -10.69
CA THR A 482 18.51 15.82 -11.81
C THR A 482 17.56 14.65 -11.68
N LEU A 483 17.44 13.81 -12.71
CA LEU A 483 16.70 12.55 -12.65
C LEU A 483 17.41 11.50 -11.77
N GLU A 484 18.74 11.57 -11.66
CA GLU A 484 19.54 10.79 -10.70
C GLU A 484 19.16 11.06 -9.24
N ASP A 485 18.85 12.32 -8.88
CA ASP A 485 18.43 12.71 -7.53
C ASP A 485 17.04 12.17 -7.13
N ILE A 486 16.24 11.68 -8.09
CA ILE A 486 14.91 11.13 -7.84
C ILE A 486 15.02 9.66 -7.40
N ALA A 487 15.12 9.44 -6.10
CA ALA A 487 15.24 8.12 -5.46
C ALA A 487 13.92 7.31 -5.43
N THR A 488 13.20 7.21 -6.57
CA THR A 488 11.90 6.53 -6.69
C THR A 488 11.98 5.05 -7.04
N GLN A 489 13.15 4.52 -7.39
CA GLN A 489 13.27 3.09 -7.71
C GLN A 489 12.86 2.22 -6.50
N PRO A 490 12.23 1.03 -6.71
CA PRO A 490 11.78 0.14 -5.61
C PRO A 490 12.89 -0.36 -4.66
N ASN A 491 14.15 -0.11 -5.01
CA ASN A 491 15.36 -0.47 -4.27
C ASN A 491 16.08 0.75 -3.64
N GLY A 492 15.48 1.95 -3.72
CA GLY A 492 16.05 3.21 -3.22
C GLY A 492 17.25 3.76 -4.00
N LYS A 493 17.59 3.21 -5.17
CA LYS A 493 18.77 3.62 -5.95
C LYS A 493 18.46 4.82 -6.87
N PRO A 494 19.46 5.68 -7.14
CA PRO A 494 19.40 6.69 -8.18
C PRO A 494 18.95 6.12 -9.53
N PHE A 495 18.31 6.97 -10.34
CA PHE A 495 18.09 6.68 -11.76
C PHE A 495 19.43 6.42 -12.48
N LYS A 496 19.39 5.65 -13.57
CA LYS A 496 20.55 5.41 -14.45
C LYS A 496 20.06 5.34 -15.88
N ASP A 497 20.94 5.68 -16.83
CA ASP A 497 20.64 5.68 -18.26
C ASP A 497 19.84 4.46 -18.74
N VAL A 498 18.56 4.66 -19.07
CA VAL A 498 17.67 3.59 -19.57
C VAL A 498 17.65 3.65 -21.09
N THR A 499 18.09 2.57 -21.72
CA THR A 499 18.01 2.40 -23.18
C THR A 499 16.88 1.43 -23.54
N VAL A 500 15.89 1.93 -24.27
CA VAL A 500 14.83 1.15 -24.92
C VAL A 500 15.20 0.88 -26.38
N ARG A 501 14.62 -0.17 -26.98
CA ARG A 501 14.94 -0.60 -28.34
C ARG A 501 13.70 -1.06 -29.10
N GLY A 502 13.79 -0.97 -30.42
CA GLY A 502 12.81 -1.50 -31.35
C GLY A 502 11.70 -0.53 -31.76
N THR A 503 10.86 -0.94 -32.72
CA THR A 503 9.75 -0.10 -33.21
C THR A 503 8.62 0.03 -32.19
N ALA A 504 8.33 -1.07 -31.49
CA ALA A 504 7.39 -1.15 -30.38
C ALA A 504 8.08 -0.89 -29.01
N ALA A 505 9.10 -0.03 -28.97
CA ALA A 505 9.82 0.30 -27.75
C ALA A 505 8.85 0.79 -26.63
N PRO A 506 8.91 0.23 -25.41
CA PRO A 506 8.17 0.79 -24.28
C PRO A 506 8.70 2.19 -23.93
N PRO A 507 7.87 3.07 -23.34
CA PRO A 507 8.38 4.34 -22.81
C PRO A 507 9.30 4.10 -21.62
N VAL A 508 10.27 5.00 -21.42
CA VAL A 508 11.00 5.10 -20.16
C VAL A 508 10.10 5.82 -19.16
N GLU A 509 9.58 5.09 -18.18
CA GLU A 509 8.68 5.60 -17.13
C GLU A 509 9.46 5.83 -15.83
N PHE A 510 9.20 6.96 -15.18
CA PHE A 510 9.65 7.23 -13.81
C PHE A 510 8.62 8.07 -13.04
N ASP A 511 8.58 7.85 -11.74
CA ASP A 511 7.73 8.59 -10.81
C ASP A 511 8.19 10.04 -10.66
N PHE A 512 7.25 10.99 -10.65
CA PHE A 512 7.48 12.43 -10.49
C PHE A 512 6.57 12.99 -9.38
N ARG A 513 6.58 12.32 -8.22
CA ARG A 513 5.66 12.53 -7.10
C ARG A 513 6.01 13.80 -6.31
N ALA A 514 5.21 14.84 -6.45
CA ALA A 514 5.35 16.06 -5.63
C ALA A 514 5.13 15.81 -4.12
N LEU A 515 5.75 16.62 -3.26
CA LEU A 515 5.45 16.51 -1.82
C LEU A 515 3.98 16.87 -1.58
N PRO A 516 3.27 16.23 -0.65
CA PRO A 516 1.84 16.50 -0.43
C PRO A 516 1.48 17.94 0.00
N ASP A 517 2.48 18.75 0.40
CA ASP A 517 2.30 20.18 0.70
C ASP A 517 2.83 21.15 -0.37
N ASP A 518 3.30 20.66 -1.53
CA ASP A 518 3.80 21.49 -2.64
C ASP A 518 2.66 22.23 -3.37
N ARG A 519 2.76 23.55 -3.46
CA ARG A 519 2.01 24.37 -4.43
C ARG A 519 2.90 24.79 -5.59
N PHE A 520 2.67 24.21 -6.77
CA PHE A 520 3.36 24.63 -8.00
C PHE A 520 2.79 25.95 -8.55
N LYS A 521 3.70 26.75 -9.10
CA LYS A 521 3.48 27.99 -9.83
C LYS A 521 3.94 27.79 -11.28
N ARG A 522 3.55 28.71 -12.17
CA ARG A 522 3.99 28.70 -13.58
C ARG A 522 5.51 28.86 -13.69
N GLY A 523 6.11 28.29 -14.74
CA GLY A 523 7.56 28.36 -15.01
C GLY A 523 8.37 27.13 -14.58
N SER A 524 7.72 26.07 -14.08
CA SER A 524 8.37 24.76 -13.92
C SER A 524 8.72 24.15 -15.29
N SER A 525 9.89 23.52 -15.41
CA SER A 525 10.34 22.86 -16.65
C SER A 525 11.30 21.71 -16.41
N MET A 526 11.36 20.78 -17.36
CA MET A 526 12.35 19.72 -17.48
C MET A 526 13.22 19.97 -18.71
N ASN A 527 14.52 19.73 -18.61
CA ASN A 527 15.42 19.62 -19.76
C ASN A 527 15.81 18.15 -19.93
N LEU A 528 15.04 17.42 -20.74
CA LEU A 528 15.31 16.03 -21.09
C LEU A 528 16.63 15.94 -21.85
N VAL A 529 17.55 15.10 -21.37
CA VAL A 529 18.76 14.72 -22.09
C VAL A 529 18.57 13.31 -22.62
N TYR A 530 18.69 13.13 -23.94
CA TYR A 530 18.39 11.87 -24.61
C TYR A 530 19.34 11.56 -25.77
N SER A 531 19.48 10.27 -26.09
CA SER A 531 20.20 9.78 -27.27
C SER A 531 19.30 8.86 -28.10
N TYR A 532 19.64 8.66 -29.37
CA TYR A 532 18.94 7.70 -30.23
C TYR A 532 19.88 7.09 -31.28
N GLY A 533 19.58 5.86 -31.67
CA GLY A 533 20.36 5.06 -32.62
C GLY A 533 20.19 5.48 -34.09
N PRO A 534 21.04 4.94 -34.99
CA PRO A 534 20.94 5.13 -36.43
C PRO A 534 19.72 4.41 -37.03
N GLN A 535 19.50 4.62 -38.32
CA GLN A 535 18.41 4.05 -39.14
C GLN A 535 16.98 4.47 -38.75
N VAL A 536 16.82 5.44 -37.85
CA VAL A 536 15.52 6.10 -37.62
C VAL A 536 15.07 6.86 -38.87
N ASN A 537 13.76 6.85 -39.13
CA ASN A 537 13.12 7.60 -40.21
C ASN A 537 12.85 9.05 -39.76
N PRO A 538 13.52 10.09 -40.31
CA PRO A 538 13.40 11.46 -39.81
C PRO A 538 12.04 12.13 -40.04
N ARG A 539 11.15 11.52 -40.84
CA ARG A 539 9.80 12.04 -41.10
C ARG A 539 8.77 11.54 -40.08
N THR A 540 8.97 10.33 -39.54
CA THR A 540 8.00 9.62 -38.70
C THR A 540 8.52 9.25 -37.31
N SER A 541 9.80 9.55 -37.00
CA SER A 541 10.39 9.24 -35.69
C SER A 541 10.44 10.48 -34.77
N ALA A 542 10.12 10.29 -33.49
CA ALA A 542 10.04 11.35 -32.49
C ALA A 542 10.40 10.85 -31.09
N VAL A 543 10.84 11.77 -30.21
CA VAL A 543 10.76 11.59 -28.76
C VAL A 543 9.58 12.41 -28.24
N GLU A 544 8.79 11.81 -27.37
CA GLU A 544 7.58 12.37 -26.75
C GLU A 544 7.72 12.32 -25.23
N VAL A 545 7.20 13.33 -24.54
CA VAL A 545 7.17 13.40 -23.07
C VAL A 545 5.73 13.55 -22.63
N LEU A 546 5.27 12.60 -21.82
CA LEU A 546 3.95 12.57 -21.24
C LEU A 546 4.03 12.68 -19.72
N LEU A 547 3.12 13.43 -19.11
CA LEU A 547 2.90 13.54 -17.67
C LEU A 547 1.50 13.01 -17.39
N ASP A 548 1.38 11.92 -16.63
CA ASP A 548 0.12 11.21 -16.37
C ASP A 548 -0.67 10.92 -17.67
N ASP A 549 0.04 10.40 -18.67
CA ASP A 549 -0.42 10.12 -20.04
C ASP A 549 -0.91 11.33 -20.88
N VAL A 550 -0.82 12.56 -20.35
CA VAL A 550 -0.99 13.80 -21.11
C VAL A 550 0.33 14.16 -21.81
N LEU A 551 0.33 14.23 -23.14
CA LEU A 551 1.48 14.70 -23.93
C LEU A 551 1.77 16.18 -23.62
N ILE A 552 2.92 16.47 -23.00
CA ILE A 552 3.35 17.82 -22.61
C ILE A 552 4.52 18.37 -23.46
N GLY A 553 5.19 17.54 -24.25
CA GLY A 553 6.22 17.99 -25.19
C GLY A 553 6.74 16.88 -26.11
N GLY A 554 7.49 17.26 -27.14
CA GLY A 554 8.12 16.31 -28.06
C GLY A 554 9.01 16.97 -29.11
N LYS A 555 9.87 16.17 -29.76
CA LYS A 555 10.84 16.61 -30.78
C LYS A 555 11.09 15.51 -31.80
N ARG A 556 11.11 15.86 -33.10
CA ARG A 556 11.41 14.91 -34.18
C ARG A 556 12.88 14.45 -34.12
N LEU A 557 13.13 13.19 -34.44
CA LEU A 557 14.48 12.60 -34.49
C LEU A 557 15.07 12.81 -35.89
N THR A 558 15.71 13.97 -36.11
CA THR A 558 16.03 14.47 -37.46
C THR A 558 17.29 13.89 -38.11
N LYS A 559 18.22 13.34 -37.34
CA LYS A 559 19.49 12.78 -37.85
C LYS A 559 19.33 11.30 -38.19
N ARG A 560 19.75 10.87 -39.38
CA ARG A 560 19.60 9.47 -39.84
C ARG A 560 20.55 8.51 -39.14
N ASP A 561 21.71 9.02 -38.76
CA ASP A 561 22.82 8.26 -38.17
C ASP A 561 22.75 8.25 -36.63
N GLY A 562 21.61 8.66 -36.08
CA GLY A 562 21.37 8.82 -34.65
C GLY A 562 21.83 10.17 -34.10
N SER A 563 21.78 10.32 -32.79
CA SER A 563 22.42 11.43 -32.07
C SER A 563 22.69 11.06 -30.63
N GLN A 564 23.71 11.68 -30.03
CA GLN A 564 24.08 11.49 -28.62
C GLN A 564 23.83 12.78 -27.85
N ARG A 565 23.20 12.66 -26.65
CA ARG A 565 22.97 13.73 -25.68
C ARG A 565 22.33 14.99 -26.27
N GLU A 566 21.30 14.79 -27.09
CA GLU A 566 20.37 15.82 -27.51
C GLU A 566 19.56 16.34 -26.31
N THR A 567 19.18 17.61 -26.37
CA THR A 567 18.31 18.22 -25.36
C THR A 567 16.91 18.51 -25.90
N LEU A 568 15.92 18.43 -25.01
CA LEU A 568 14.56 18.90 -25.21
C LEU A 568 14.06 19.56 -23.91
N LYS A 569 13.88 20.89 -23.94
CA LYS A 569 13.16 21.59 -22.88
C LYS A 569 11.66 21.34 -23.02
N VAL A 570 11.01 20.92 -21.94
CA VAL A 570 9.57 20.73 -21.80
C VAL A 570 9.10 21.56 -20.60
N ASP A 571 8.06 22.37 -20.76
CA ASP A 571 7.45 23.06 -19.62
C ASP A 571 6.49 22.12 -18.88
N LEU A 572 6.51 22.14 -17.54
CA LEU A 572 5.76 21.22 -16.67
C LEU A 572 4.49 21.93 -16.15
N PRO A 573 3.27 21.53 -16.58
CA PRO A 573 2.05 22.24 -16.19
C PRO A 573 1.75 22.10 -14.70
N ALA A 574 1.78 23.22 -13.97
CA ALA A 574 1.62 23.28 -12.51
C ALA A 574 0.29 22.70 -11.98
N ASN A 575 -0.73 22.56 -12.83
CA ASN A 575 -2.04 21.99 -12.52
C ASN A 575 -2.17 20.49 -12.84
N LEU A 576 -1.13 19.86 -13.40
CA LEU A 576 -1.09 18.42 -13.67
C LEU A 576 -0.19 17.66 -12.67
N ILE A 577 0.82 18.32 -12.09
CA ILE A 577 1.75 17.69 -11.14
C ILE A 577 1.03 17.39 -9.82
N LYS A 578 1.07 16.13 -9.39
CA LYS A 578 0.44 15.60 -8.16
C LYS A 578 1.42 14.77 -7.33
N PRO A 579 1.10 14.46 -6.07
CA PRO A 579 1.83 13.46 -5.26
C PRO A 579 1.83 12.03 -5.82
N THR A 580 1.05 11.75 -6.85
CA THR A 580 0.95 10.45 -7.55
C THR A 580 1.48 10.49 -8.98
N SER A 581 1.98 11.63 -9.47
CA SER A 581 2.31 11.81 -10.89
C SER A 581 3.50 10.99 -11.38
N LYS A 582 3.49 10.68 -12.67
CA LYS A 582 4.55 9.98 -13.41
C LYS A 582 4.89 10.68 -14.72
N ILE A 583 6.16 10.62 -15.11
CA ILE A 583 6.62 11.04 -16.44
C ILE A 583 6.99 9.81 -17.27
N LYS A 584 6.56 9.81 -18.52
CA LYS A 584 6.87 8.79 -19.53
C LYS A 584 7.57 9.45 -20.72
N VAL A 585 8.77 8.98 -21.05
CA VAL A 585 9.50 9.40 -22.26
C VAL A 585 9.35 8.30 -23.31
N ALA A 586 8.49 8.53 -24.30
CA ALA A 586 8.22 7.58 -25.37
C ALA A 586 9.09 7.88 -26.60
N PHE A 587 9.82 6.88 -27.10
CA PHE A 587 10.51 6.96 -28.38
C PHE A 587 9.65 6.32 -29.46
N ARG A 588 9.10 7.13 -30.36
CA ARG A 588 8.49 6.65 -31.60
C ARG A 588 9.61 6.39 -32.59
N LEU A 589 10.09 5.15 -32.65
CA LEU A 589 11.16 4.74 -33.54
C LEU A 589 10.57 4.02 -34.75
N ASN A 590 10.68 4.63 -35.92
CA ASN A 590 10.28 4.00 -37.19
C ASN A 590 11.53 3.74 -38.03
N PRO A 591 11.69 2.56 -38.66
CA PRO A 591 12.84 2.27 -39.50
C PRO A 591 12.81 3.12 -40.77
N ARG A 592 13.99 3.46 -41.28
CA ARG A 592 14.17 4.17 -42.55
C ARG A 592 13.64 3.36 -43.75
N GLU A 593 13.79 2.04 -43.70
CA GLU A 593 13.35 1.10 -44.73
C GLU A 593 12.11 0.33 -44.21
N PRO A 594 11.11 0.05 -45.07
CA PRO A 594 9.88 -0.63 -44.65
C PRO A 594 10.13 -2.10 -44.31
N GLU A 595 9.23 -2.69 -43.51
CA GLU A 595 9.36 -4.09 -43.06
C GLU A 595 9.10 -5.09 -44.19
N GLU A 596 10.16 -5.53 -44.88
CA GLU A 596 10.07 -6.69 -45.77
C GLU A 596 9.86 -7.99 -44.97
N CYS A 597 8.60 -8.42 -44.91
CA CYS A 597 8.15 -9.73 -44.41
C CYS A 597 8.57 -10.08 -42.98
N GLY A 598 8.57 -9.10 -42.08
CA GLY A 598 8.80 -9.34 -40.65
C GLY A 598 10.24 -9.72 -40.30
N LYS A 599 11.22 -9.47 -41.18
CA LYS A 599 12.64 -9.37 -40.78
C LYS A 599 12.85 -8.05 -40.04
N ILE A 600 12.42 -8.02 -38.77
CA ILE A 600 12.52 -6.83 -37.93
C ILE A 600 14.01 -6.56 -37.61
N THR A 601 14.64 -5.65 -38.37
CA THR A 601 16.00 -5.14 -38.13
C THR A 601 16.02 -3.95 -37.17
N ASP A 602 15.05 -3.91 -36.24
CA ASP A 602 14.85 -2.81 -35.29
C ASP A 602 15.84 -2.81 -34.12
N GLN A 603 16.69 -3.82 -34.00
CA GLN A 603 17.72 -3.91 -32.97
C GLN A 603 18.71 -2.74 -32.98
N GLN A 604 18.83 -2.03 -34.11
CA GLN A 604 19.63 -0.81 -34.28
C GLN A 604 18.85 0.46 -33.87
N LEU A 605 17.51 0.40 -33.85
CA LEU A 605 16.66 1.48 -33.37
C LEU A 605 16.70 1.48 -31.84
N THR A 606 17.40 2.46 -31.27
CA THR A 606 17.50 2.64 -29.82
C THR A 606 17.07 4.04 -29.42
N GLY A 607 16.57 4.19 -28.19
CA GLY A 607 16.33 5.47 -27.54
C GLY A 607 16.82 5.39 -26.10
N THR A 608 17.55 6.40 -25.64
CA THR A 608 18.13 6.42 -24.28
C THR A 608 17.73 7.71 -23.57
N VAL A 609 17.22 7.59 -22.34
CA VAL A 609 17.07 8.73 -21.41
C VAL A 609 18.25 8.74 -20.46
N HIS A 610 18.91 9.88 -20.29
CA HIS A 610 20.06 10.04 -19.40
C HIS A 610 19.67 10.57 -18.01
N GLY A 611 20.36 10.09 -16.97
CA GLY A 611 20.13 10.47 -15.57
C GLY A 611 20.40 11.96 -15.25
N GLU A 612 21.27 12.60 -16.03
CA GLU A 612 21.54 14.05 -16.00
C GLU A 612 20.38 14.94 -16.50
N THR A 613 19.23 14.36 -16.85
CA THR A 613 17.99 15.10 -17.17
C THR A 613 17.61 16.04 -16.02
N ASN A 614 17.70 17.35 -16.24
CA ASN A 614 17.59 18.36 -15.18
C ASN A 614 16.17 18.95 -15.11
N PHE A 615 15.60 18.99 -13.91
CA PHE A 615 14.37 19.68 -13.56
C PHE A 615 14.65 21.06 -12.93
N LYS A 616 13.77 22.02 -13.21
CA LYS A 616 13.67 23.31 -12.50
C LYS A 616 12.21 23.57 -12.20
N VAL A 617 11.81 23.39 -10.94
CA VAL A 617 10.41 23.50 -10.51
C VAL A 617 10.18 24.80 -9.73
N ASN A 618 9.05 25.46 -9.96
CA ASN A 618 8.65 26.65 -9.23
C ASN A 618 7.52 26.29 -8.26
N ARG A 619 7.86 25.98 -7.00
CA ARG A 619 6.93 25.54 -5.96
C ARG A 619 7.21 26.19 -4.61
N GLU A 620 6.25 26.09 -3.69
CA GLU A 620 6.37 26.52 -2.30
C GLU A 620 5.47 25.69 -1.37
N PRO A 621 5.82 25.50 -0.07
CA PRO A 621 4.98 24.75 0.86
C PRO A 621 3.70 25.53 1.20
N SER A 622 2.56 25.15 0.63
CA SER A 622 1.27 25.85 0.77
C SER A 622 0.07 24.94 0.44
N VAL A 623 -0.38 24.18 1.43
CA VAL A 623 -1.46 23.18 1.31
C VAL A 623 -2.79 23.71 1.88
N GLN A 624 -3.92 23.17 1.41
CA GLN A 624 -5.25 23.45 1.94
C GLN A 624 -5.75 22.25 2.73
N LEU A 625 -6.18 22.46 3.98
CA LEU A 625 -6.75 21.43 4.86
C LEU A 625 -8.12 21.87 5.40
N PRO A 626 -8.99 20.93 5.83
CA PRO A 626 -8.90 19.48 5.60
C PRO A 626 -9.02 19.10 4.11
N ASN A 627 -8.46 17.95 3.72
CA ASN A 627 -8.68 17.27 2.45
C ASN A 627 -8.27 15.79 2.52
N LEU A 628 -9.25 14.87 2.53
CA LEU A 628 -9.08 13.42 2.55
C LEU A 628 -8.42 12.85 1.27
N GLU A 629 -8.33 13.63 0.18
CA GLU A 629 -7.48 13.27 -0.97
C GLU A 629 -5.99 13.21 -0.58
N LEU A 630 -5.56 14.01 0.40
CA LEU A 630 -4.18 14.00 0.91
C LEU A 630 -3.91 12.82 1.85
N LEU A 631 -4.97 12.31 2.51
CA LEU A 631 -4.89 11.08 3.30
C LEU A 631 -4.53 9.87 2.40
N GLN A 632 -4.85 9.90 1.11
CA GLN A 632 -4.42 8.86 0.15
C GLN A 632 -2.90 8.69 0.08
N VAL A 633 -2.14 9.76 0.30
CA VAL A 633 -0.67 9.77 0.41
C VAL A 633 -0.19 9.93 1.86
N GLY A 634 -1.07 9.68 2.83
CA GLY A 634 -0.80 9.71 4.26
C GLY A 634 -0.68 11.12 4.87
N TYR A 635 -0.78 12.19 4.10
CA TYR A 635 -0.62 13.55 4.63
C TYR A 635 -1.91 14.03 5.34
N PRO A 636 -1.81 14.74 6.49
CA PRO A 636 -0.60 15.11 7.24
C PRO A 636 -0.20 14.11 8.34
N PHE A 637 -0.83 12.93 8.41
CA PHE A 637 -0.64 11.96 9.49
C PHE A 637 0.70 11.20 9.41
N ALA A 638 1.28 11.09 8.21
CA ALA A 638 2.64 10.63 7.94
C ALA A 638 3.63 11.80 7.73
N ALA A 639 3.34 12.98 8.32
CA ALA A 639 4.23 14.16 8.30
C ALA A 639 4.70 14.48 9.74
N PRO A 640 5.90 14.04 10.17
CA PRO A 640 6.93 13.31 9.43
C PRO A 640 6.69 11.80 9.31
N GLN A 641 7.51 11.16 8.47
CA GLN A 641 7.34 9.77 8.02
C GLN A 641 7.55 8.70 9.12
N ASP A 642 8.02 9.05 10.31
CA ASP A 642 8.09 8.13 11.45
C ASP A 642 6.76 8.01 12.23
N LEU A 643 5.77 8.84 11.89
CA LEU A 643 4.46 9.01 12.53
C LEU A 643 4.47 9.74 13.89
N SER A 644 5.62 10.26 14.35
CA SER A 644 5.80 10.94 15.66
C SER A 644 4.92 12.17 15.90
N ASN A 645 4.34 12.74 14.84
CA ASN A 645 3.47 13.91 14.89
C ASN A 645 1.97 13.54 14.84
N THR A 646 1.64 12.26 14.94
CA THR A 646 0.27 11.75 15.03
C THR A 646 0.04 11.11 16.40
N ALA A 647 -1.19 11.19 16.90
CA ALA A 647 -1.68 10.36 17.99
C ALA A 647 -3.05 9.79 17.59
N ILE A 648 -3.25 8.50 17.83
CA ILE A 648 -4.57 7.87 17.72
C ILE A 648 -5.21 7.89 19.11
N VAL A 649 -6.51 8.17 19.17
CA VAL A 649 -7.27 8.31 20.41
C VAL A 649 -8.54 7.49 20.30
N LEU A 650 -8.79 6.68 21.31
CA LEU A 650 -9.97 5.82 21.48
C LEU A 650 -10.94 6.42 22.51
N SER A 651 -12.11 5.80 22.64
CA SER A 651 -12.96 5.90 23.84
C SER A 651 -12.23 5.47 25.12
N GLU A 652 -12.90 5.59 26.27
CA GLU A 652 -12.40 5.08 27.55
C GLU A 652 -12.30 3.54 27.54
N THR A 653 -13.38 2.88 27.10
CA THR A 653 -13.50 1.42 27.01
C THR A 653 -13.64 0.98 25.54
N PRO A 654 -12.53 0.84 24.79
CA PRO A 654 -12.57 0.58 23.34
C PRO A 654 -13.15 -0.80 22.99
N SER A 655 -14.05 -0.82 22.01
CA SER A 655 -14.64 -2.05 21.48
C SER A 655 -13.60 -2.86 20.68
N ASP A 656 -13.90 -4.15 20.44
CA ASP A 656 -13.04 -4.96 19.57
C ASP A 656 -13.02 -4.43 18.12
N THR A 657 -14.07 -3.72 17.67
CA THR A 657 -14.07 -3.02 16.38
C THR A 657 -13.23 -1.74 16.41
N ASP A 658 -13.19 -1.02 17.53
CA ASP A 658 -12.26 0.11 17.72
C ASP A 658 -10.81 -0.37 17.62
N LEU A 659 -10.47 -1.47 18.31
CA LEU A 659 -9.13 -2.07 18.28
C LEU A 659 -8.77 -2.62 16.89
N LEU A 660 -9.72 -3.24 16.17
CA LEU A 660 -9.52 -3.65 14.77
C LEU A 660 -9.38 -2.45 13.81
N THR A 661 -10.07 -1.34 14.08
CA THR A 661 -9.98 -0.10 13.28
C THR A 661 -8.67 0.63 13.54
N LEU A 662 -8.21 0.66 14.80
CA LEU A 662 -6.90 1.11 15.22
C LEU A 662 -5.79 0.36 14.48
N LEU A 663 -5.85 -0.98 14.45
CA LEU A 663 -4.87 -1.79 13.72
C LEU A 663 -4.94 -1.51 12.21
N ALA A 664 -6.14 -1.36 11.62
CA ALA A 664 -6.30 -1.04 10.20
C ALA A 664 -5.76 0.34 9.80
N VAL A 665 -6.04 1.41 10.56
CA VAL A 665 -5.48 2.74 10.27
C VAL A 665 -3.97 2.76 10.51
N SER A 666 -3.47 2.02 11.51
CA SER A 666 -2.02 1.91 11.77
C SER A 666 -1.30 1.20 10.63
N GLU A 667 -1.86 0.10 10.12
CA GLU A 667 -1.35 -0.56 8.90
C GLU A 667 -1.36 0.39 7.70
N ARG A 668 -2.44 1.16 7.51
CA ARG A 668 -2.58 2.10 6.40
C ARG A 668 -1.54 3.23 6.49
N LEU A 669 -1.35 3.85 7.66
CA LEU A 669 -0.29 4.83 7.89
C LEU A 669 1.11 4.21 7.76
N GLY A 670 1.25 2.92 8.11
CA GLY A 670 2.41 2.10 7.79
C GLY A 670 2.72 2.08 6.29
N ARG A 671 1.80 1.55 5.47
CA ARG A 671 1.93 1.47 4.00
C ARG A 671 2.27 2.82 3.34
N LEU A 672 1.79 3.92 3.92
CA LEU A 672 1.94 5.29 3.41
C LEU A 672 3.14 6.05 3.99
N SER A 673 4.02 5.41 4.77
CA SER A 673 5.18 6.06 5.40
C SER A 673 6.49 5.30 5.22
N LYS A 674 7.61 6.02 5.14
CA LYS A 674 8.95 5.45 4.97
C LYS A 674 9.95 6.15 5.92
N ALA A 675 10.27 5.47 7.02
CA ALA A 675 11.27 5.90 8.00
C ALA A 675 11.82 4.68 8.78
N ASP A 676 12.98 4.86 9.41
CA ASP A 676 13.73 3.82 10.14
C ASP A 676 13.18 3.53 11.56
N SER A 677 12.06 4.14 11.94
CA SER A 677 11.37 3.89 13.21
C SER A 677 9.88 4.16 13.07
N VAL A 678 9.04 3.46 13.84
CA VAL A 678 7.64 3.85 14.07
C VAL A 678 7.57 4.50 15.45
N GLN A 679 7.07 5.74 15.49
CA GLN A 679 6.91 6.58 16.69
C GLN A 679 5.44 6.98 16.89
N LEU A 680 4.51 6.12 16.45
CA LEU A 680 3.07 6.28 16.61
C LEU A 680 2.70 6.03 18.09
N ASP A 681 1.94 6.96 18.68
CA ASP A 681 1.38 6.79 20.03
C ASP A 681 -0.14 6.70 20.00
N VAL A 682 -0.69 6.00 20.98
CA VAL A 682 -2.12 5.69 21.10
C VAL A 682 -2.54 5.87 22.55
N TYR A 683 -3.69 6.49 22.76
CA TYR A 683 -4.24 6.82 24.08
C TYR A 683 -5.74 6.50 24.13
N THR A 684 -6.28 6.23 25.32
CA THR A 684 -7.71 6.52 25.57
C THR A 684 -7.90 8.03 25.75
N ILE A 685 -9.15 8.51 25.68
CA ILE A 685 -9.44 9.94 25.87
C ILE A 685 -9.01 10.48 27.24
N GLU A 686 -9.07 9.66 28.30
CA GLU A 686 -8.60 10.02 29.64
C GLU A 686 -7.07 10.18 29.72
N GLN A 687 -6.34 9.26 29.09
CA GLN A 687 -4.88 9.22 29.13
C GLN A 687 -4.21 10.25 28.20
N LEU A 688 -4.97 10.87 27.29
CA LEU A 688 -4.46 11.80 26.28
C LEU A 688 -3.84 13.07 26.90
N PRO A 689 -2.51 13.27 26.86
CA PRO A 689 -1.90 14.42 27.51
C PRO A 689 -2.24 15.71 26.76
N ASP A 690 -2.58 16.77 27.49
CA ASP A 690 -3.04 18.03 26.90
C ASP A 690 -1.98 18.71 25.99
N GLN A 691 -0.69 18.39 26.20
CA GLN A 691 0.39 18.72 25.28
C GLN A 691 0.26 18.02 23.92
N ILE A 692 -0.04 16.71 23.91
CA ILE A 692 -0.20 15.91 22.69
C ILE A 692 -1.43 16.39 21.92
N ARG A 693 -2.57 16.55 22.62
CA ARG A 693 -3.84 17.07 22.09
C ARG A 693 -3.70 18.40 21.33
N ARG A 694 -2.76 19.25 21.72
CA ARG A 694 -2.47 20.55 21.07
C ARG A 694 -1.30 20.51 20.07
N LYS A 695 -0.33 19.60 20.22
CA LYS A 695 0.90 19.60 19.39
C LYS A 695 0.85 18.66 18.18
N ARG A 696 0.05 17.59 18.19
CA ARG A 696 -0.01 16.57 17.12
C ARG A 696 -1.25 16.69 16.23
N ASN A 697 -1.25 15.98 15.10
CA ASN A 697 -2.48 15.62 14.40
C ASN A 697 -3.17 14.48 15.16
N LEU A 698 -4.50 14.47 15.16
CA LEU A 698 -5.29 13.51 15.95
C LEU A 698 -6.10 12.60 15.04
N VAL A 699 -6.18 11.32 15.38
CA VAL A 699 -7.13 10.36 14.77
C VAL A 699 -8.02 9.84 15.89
N GLY A 700 -9.29 10.25 15.90
CA GLY A 700 -10.30 9.70 16.80
C GLY A 700 -10.94 8.46 16.20
N ILE A 701 -11.12 7.43 17.01
CA ILE A 701 -11.84 6.18 16.68
C ILE A 701 -12.91 5.96 17.76
N GLY A 702 -14.09 5.51 17.36
CA GLY A 702 -15.20 5.20 18.27
C GLY A 702 -16.54 5.11 17.54
N THR A 703 -17.49 4.36 18.10
CA THR A 703 -18.92 4.60 17.81
C THR A 703 -19.28 6.05 18.17
N ARG A 704 -20.28 6.63 17.53
CA ARG A 704 -20.58 8.07 17.70
C ARG A 704 -21.00 8.46 19.13
N GLU A 705 -21.54 7.54 19.92
CA GLU A 705 -21.91 7.78 21.33
C GLU A 705 -20.69 7.87 22.24
N GLU A 706 -19.67 7.05 21.98
CA GLU A 706 -18.44 6.93 22.78
C GLU A 706 -17.24 7.68 22.16
N PHE A 707 -17.47 8.42 21.07
CA PHE A 707 -16.41 9.01 20.24
C PHE A 707 -15.60 10.08 21.00
N PRO A 708 -14.25 10.00 21.04
CA PRO A 708 -13.41 10.82 21.92
C PRO A 708 -13.40 12.34 21.64
N PHE A 709 -13.95 12.80 20.52
CA PHE A 709 -14.02 14.23 20.15
C PHE A 709 -15.40 14.60 19.55
N PRO A 710 -16.47 14.66 20.38
CA PRO A 710 -17.84 14.87 19.90
C PRO A 710 -18.04 16.19 19.12
N GLU A 711 -17.18 17.19 19.33
CA GLU A 711 -17.21 18.48 18.63
C GLU A 711 -17.06 18.33 17.10
N VAL A 712 -16.48 17.21 16.63
CA VAL A 712 -16.39 16.88 15.20
C VAL A 712 -17.78 16.80 14.55
N PHE A 713 -18.78 16.24 15.24
CA PHE A 713 -20.13 16.08 14.70
C PHE A 713 -20.97 17.35 14.83
N GLU A 714 -20.82 18.09 15.94
CA GLU A 714 -21.47 19.41 16.12
C GLU A 714 -21.09 20.42 15.03
N SER A 715 -19.91 20.26 14.44
CA SER A 715 -19.34 21.23 13.50
C SER A 715 -20.24 21.48 12.27
N SER A 716 -20.87 20.45 11.71
CA SER A 716 -21.23 20.43 10.28
C SER A 716 -22.67 20.83 9.91
N GLY A 717 -23.52 21.27 10.85
CA GLY A 717 -24.94 21.53 10.58
C GLY A 717 -25.79 20.26 10.38
N LEU A 718 -25.16 19.16 9.98
CA LEU A 718 -25.57 17.77 10.23
C LEU A 718 -25.78 17.52 11.72
N ARG A 719 -26.94 17.94 12.22
CA ARG A 719 -27.51 17.40 13.46
C ARG A 719 -27.94 15.96 13.18
N LEU A 720 -27.04 15.02 13.40
CA LEU A 720 -27.32 13.58 13.39
C LEU A 720 -28.16 13.17 14.63
N SER A 721 -29.22 13.92 14.91
CA SER A 721 -30.05 13.76 16.11
C SER A 721 -30.94 12.53 16.04
N ASN A 722 -31.15 11.89 17.19
CA ASN A 722 -31.87 10.63 17.34
C ASN A 722 -33.33 10.72 16.87
N ALA A 723 -33.94 9.56 16.63
CA ALA A 723 -35.22 9.40 15.95
C ALA A 723 -36.38 10.21 16.56
N LEU A 724 -36.84 11.24 15.84
CA LEU A 724 -38.24 11.69 15.78
C LEU A 724 -38.40 12.72 14.65
N GLY A 725 -38.83 12.25 13.47
CA GLY A 725 -38.93 13.10 12.28
C GLY A 725 -40.08 14.11 12.33
N ARG A 726 -39.75 15.41 12.40
CA ARG A 726 -40.63 16.51 11.97
C ARG A 726 -39.80 17.56 11.22
N GLN A 727 -40.07 17.71 9.92
CA GLN A 727 -39.50 18.78 9.10
C GLN A 727 -40.00 20.16 9.57
N TRP A 728 -39.20 21.21 9.38
CA TRP A 728 -39.63 22.58 9.06
C TRP A 728 -38.53 23.26 8.23
N GLY A 729 -38.87 23.79 7.05
CA GLY A 729 -37.95 24.49 6.15
C GLY A 729 -37.18 23.60 5.15
N GLU A 730 -36.36 24.23 4.30
CA GLU A 730 -35.65 23.60 3.16
C GLU A 730 -34.41 22.76 3.56
N ALA A 731 -34.14 22.59 4.85
CA ALA A 731 -33.00 21.81 5.34
C ALA A 731 -33.40 20.36 5.64
N SER A 732 -33.26 19.47 4.65
CA SER A 732 -33.43 18.03 4.85
C SER A 732 -32.26 17.43 5.63
N VAL A 733 -32.42 17.29 6.95
CA VAL A 733 -31.48 16.53 7.78
C VAL A 733 -31.67 15.05 7.50
N GLN A 734 -30.80 14.46 6.66
CA GLN A 734 -30.62 13.02 6.63
C GLN A 734 -29.91 12.58 7.91
N THR A 735 -30.60 11.83 8.75
CA THR A 735 -29.96 10.97 9.74
C THR A 735 -29.21 9.88 8.98
N LEU A 736 -27.92 9.68 9.30
CA LEU A 736 -27.21 8.45 8.93
C LEU A 736 -28.08 7.25 9.38
N PRO A 737 -28.31 6.24 8.52
CA PRO A 737 -28.79 4.93 8.96
C PRO A 737 -27.78 4.28 9.90
N ASP A 738 -28.27 3.42 10.80
CA ASP A 738 -27.50 2.72 11.84
C ASP A 738 -26.26 1.98 11.29
N SER A 739 -26.33 1.53 10.03
CA SER A 739 -25.26 0.79 9.34
C SER A 739 -24.22 1.65 8.62
N GLU A 740 -24.32 2.99 8.60
CA GLU A 740 -23.40 3.83 7.82
C GLU A 740 -22.18 4.30 8.62
N GLY A 741 -21.03 4.25 7.96
CA GLY A 741 -19.73 4.70 8.46
C GLY A 741 -19.39 6.12 8.00
N VAL A 742 -18.51 6.78 8.75
CA VAL A 742 -18.09 8.16 8.53
C VAL A 742 -16.56 8.25 8.60
N ILE A 743 -15.95 8.78 7.54
CA ILE A 743 -14.56 9.23 7.54
C ILE A 743 -14.61 10.75 7.38
N LYS A 744 -14.18 11.51 8.40
CA LYS A 744 -14.29 12.98 8.39
C LYS A 744 -13.03 13.65 8.92
N GLU A 745 -12.45 14.57 8.17
CA GLU A 745 -11.34 15.40 8.61
C GLU A 745 -11.81 16.83 8.89
N ILE A 746 -11.37 17.40 10.01
CA ILE A 746 -11.55 18.82 10.33
C ILE A 746 -10.22 19.47 10.75
N MET A 747 -10.14 20.80 10.69
CA MET A 747 -9.14 21.53 11.45
C MET A 747 -9.33 21.24 12.95
N SER A 748 -8.26 20.88 13.66
CA SER A 748 -8.33 20.51 15.08
C SER A 748 -8.86 21.68 15.92
N PRO A 749 -9.92 21.47 16.76
CA PRO A 749 -10.45 22.52 17.65
C PRO A 749 -9.38 23.10 18.58
N TYR A 750 -8.39 22.28 18.97
CA TYR A 750 -7.35 22.64 19.94
C TYR A 750 -6.11 23.30 19.30
N ASN A 751 -5.92 23.15 17.98
CA ASN A 751 -4.84 23.83 17.25
C ASN A 751 -5.16 23.98 15.75
N ASN A 752 -5.32 25.23 15.30
CA ASN A 752 -5.62 25.56 13.91
C ASN A 752 -4.42 25.37 12.92
N GLN A 753 -3.33 24.73 13.31
CA GLN A 753 -2.27 24.21 12.43
C GLN A 753 -2.25 22.68 12.35
N ARG A 754 -3.18 22.00 13.03
CA ARG A 754 -3.35 20.55 13.07
C ARG A 754 -4.73 20.17 12.58
N VAL A 755 -4.89 18.89 12.26
CA VAL A 755 -6.16 18.30 11.85
C VAL A 755 -6.56 17.19 12.81
N LEU A 756 -7.86 16.89 12.80
CA LEU A 756 -8.49 15.81 13.51
C LEU A 756 -9.29 14.99 12.48
N LEU A 757 -8.87 13.73 12.28
CA LEU A 757 -9.58 12.73 11.50
C LEU A 757 -10.48 11.93 12.45
N ALA A 758 -11.75 11.80 12.12
CA ALA A 758 -12.71 10.93 12.78
C ALA A 758 -12.97 9.70 11.90
N LEU A 759 -12.85 8.53 12.52
CA LEU A 759 -13.20 7.22 11.99
C LEU A 759 -14.32 6.68 12.89
N SER A 760 -15.57 6.71 12.41
CA SER A 760 -16.73 6.49 13.28
C SER A 760 -17.93 5.92 12.53
N GLY A 761 -18.94 5.47 13.26
CA GLY A 761 -20.25 5.04 12.74
C GLY A 761 -21.31 5.23 13.81
N GLN A 762 -22.59 5.10 13.45
CA GLN A 762 -23.64 5.05 14.49
C GLN A 762 -23.62 3.75 15.30
N THR A 763 -23.15 2.66 14.69
CA THR A 763 -22.97 1.36 15.33
C THR A 763 -21.61 0.75 14.96
N GLU A 764 -21.24 -0.31 15.66
CA GLU A 764 -20.12 -1.21 15.33
C GLU A 764 -20.06 -1.58 13.83
N ASN A 765 -21.20 -1.82 13.18
CA ASN A 765 -21.27 -2.14 11.74
C ASN A 765 -20.89 -0.95 10.85
N GLY A 766 -21.31 0.26 11.23
CA GLY A 766 -20.87 1.50 10.57
C GLY A 766 -19.36 1.73 10.72
N LEU A 767 -18.81 1.45 11.90
CA LEU A 767 -17.36 1.53 12.14
C LEU A 767 -16.59 0.43 11.38
N ASP A 768 -17.10 -0.80 11.33
CA ASP A 768 -16.47 -1.89 10.56
C ASP A 768 -16.40 -1.56 9.07
N ARG A 769 -17.41 -0.87 8.52
CA ARG A 769 -17.34 -0.34 7.14
C ARG A 769 -16.22 0.68 6.96
N VAL A 770 -15.93 1.53 7.94
CA VAL A 770 -14.76 2.42 7.90
C VAL A 770 -13.45 1.60 7.91
N ARG A 771 -13.35 0.57 8.75
CA ARG A 771 -12.22 -0.38 8.75
C ARG A 771 -12.06 -1.11 7.41
N GLN A 772 -13.17 -1.50 6.78
CA GLN A 772 -13.18 -2.13 5.45
C GLN A 772 -12.62 -1.18 4.39
N ILE A 773 -12.98 0.11 4.38
CA ILE A 773 -12.36 1.10 3.47
C ILE A 773 -10.86 1.25 3.74
N LEU A 774 -10.43 1.36 5.01
CA LEU A 774 -9.02 1.51 5.38
C LEU A 774 -8.15 0.31 4.94
N THR A 775 -8.70 -0.90 4.95
CA THR A 775 -8.01 -2.14 4.51
C THR A 775 -8.10 -2.42 3.01
N LYS A 776 -8.80 -1.58 2.21
CA LYS A 776 -9.10 -1.85 0.81
C LYS A 776 -8.67 -0.72 -0.12
N ASP A 777 -7.52 -0.92 -0.76
CA ASP A 777 -6.89 0.03 -1.69
C ASP A 777 -7.85 0.59 -2.75
N SER A 778 -8.70 -0.27 -3.34
CA SER A 778 -9.67 0.10 -4.38
C SER A 778 -10.69 1.17 -3.96
N TRP A 779 -10.96 1.32 -2.66
CA TRP A 779 -11.88 2.31 -2.12
C TRP A 779 -11.15 3.41 -1.34
N PHE A 780 -10.04 3.07 -0.67
CA PHE A 780 -9.17 4.05 0.00
C PHE A 780 -8.63 5.11 -0.99
N TYR A 781 -8.23 4.72 -2.20
CA TYR A 781 -7.79 5.65 -3.25
C TYR A 781 -8.94 6.40 -3.96
N GLN A 782 -10.17 6.35 -3.42
CA GLN A 782 -11.29 7.19 -3.85
C GLN A 782 -11.62 8.33 -2.86
N LEU A 783 -10.96 8.39 -1.70
CA LEU A 783 -11.21 9.41 -0.67
C LEU A 783 -10.91 10.82 -1.19
N GLN A 784 -11.84 11.75 -1.01
CA GLN A 784 -11.78 13.13 -1.51
C GLN A 784 -12.65 14.06 -0.65
N LYS A 785 -12.48 15.38 -0.80
CA LYS A 785 -13.15 16.43 0.01
C LYS A 785 -12.81 16.28 1.50
N ASP A 786 -13.68 16.72 2.43
CA ASP A 786 -13.40 16.65 3.87
C ASP A 786 -14.18 15.57 4.63
N THR A 787 -15.25 15.03 4.03
CA THR A 787 -16.11 14.03 4.65
C THR A 787 -16.57 12.99 3.62
N VAL A 788 -16.49 11.71 3.98
CA VAL A 788 -17.03 10.58 3.23
C VAL A 788 -18.00 9.80 4.10
N LEU A 789 -19.20 9.56 3.57
CA LEU A 789 -20.13 8.58 4.13
C LEU A 789 -19.95 7.25 3.40
N VAL A 790 -19.93 6.17 4.17
CA VAL A 790 -19.62 4.81 3.70
C VAL A 790 -20.82 3.92 3.99
N SER A 791 -21.48 3.45 2.93
CA SER A 791 -22.57 2.48 3.04
C SER A 791 -22.33 1.26 2.16
N SER A 792 -22.95 0.15 2.51
CA SER A 792 -22.92 -1.08 1.73
C SER A 792 -24.32 -1.69 1.69
N TYR A 793 -24.67 -2.23 0.52
CA TYR A 793 -25.92 -2.94 0.27
C TYR A 793 -25.87 -4.41 0.75
N GLN A 794 -24.73 -4.86 1.28
CA GLN A 794 -24.48 -6.22 1.78
C GLN A 794 -23.99 -6.17 3.24
N GLN A 795 -24.06 -7.31 3.94
CA GLN A 795 -23.66 -7.42 5.35
C GLN A 795 -22.23 -7.97 5.55
N ASP A 796 -21.80 -8.92 4.70
CA ASP A 796 -20.39 -9.30 4.49
C ASP A 796 -20.08 -9.13 2.98
N PRO A 797 -19.88 -7.88 2.51
CA PRO A 797 -19.65 -7.61 1.10
C PRO A 797 -18.38 -8.31 0.59
N ALA A 798 -18.51 -9.09 -0.49
CA ALA A 798 -17.39 -9.81 -1.06
C ALA A 798 -16.25 -8.85 -1.40
N GLY A 799 -15.09 -9.00 -0.75
CA GLY A 799 -13.98 -8.03 -0.80
C GLY A 799 -13.22 -7.88 -2.13
N TYR A 800 -13.87 -8.22 -3.24
CA TYR A 800 -13.49 -8.06 -4.65
C TYR A 800 -14.65 -7.54 -5.52
N ASP A 801 -15.84 -7.32 -4.95
CA ASP A 801 -17.03 -6.79 -5.62
C ASP A 801 -16.99 -5.24 -5.51
N PRO A 802 -16.74 -4.50 -6.62
CA PRO A 802 -16.61 -3.06 -6.58
C PRO A 802 -17.94 -2.35 -6.29
N ASP A 803 -19.07 -2.99 -6.63
CA ASP A 803 -20.43 -2.42 -6.55
C ASP A 803 -21.07 -2.63 -5.17
N ALA A 804 -20.42 -3.40 -4.29
CA ALA A 804 -20.93 -3.73 -2.96
C ALA A 804 -20.92 -2.54 -1.97
N TYR A 805 -20.26 -1.43 -2.28
CA TYR A 805 -20.15 -0.23 -1.44
C TYR A 805 -20.54 1.03 -2.21
N LYS A 806 -21.10 2.00 -1.47
CA LYS A 806 -21.37 3.35 -1.95
C LYS A 806 -20.56 4.33 -1.10
N LEU A 807 -19.88 5.26 -1.77
CA LEU A 807 -19.16 6.36 -1.15
C LEU A 807 -19.82 7.68 -1.54
N GLU A 808 -20.23 8.46 -0.55
CA GLU A 808 -20.80 9.80 -0.76
C GLU A 808 -19.89 10.87 -0.16
N PHE A 809 -19.53 11.87 -0.97
CA PHE A 809 -18.44 12.80 -0.67
C PHE A 809 -18.96 14.23 -0.47
N PHE A 810 -18.66 14.84 0.68
CA PHE A 810 -19.20 16.13 1.10
C PHE A 810 -18.12 17.14 1.50
N GLU A 811 -18.48 18.42 1.50
CA GLU A 811 -17.69 19.51 2.12
C GLU A 811 -18.47 20.07 3.31
N LEU A 812 -18.02 19.76 4.53
CA LEU A 812 -18.76 19.94 5.78
C LEU A 812 -17.91 20.56 6.90
N ALA A 813 -16.62 20.80 6.67
CA ALA A 813 -15.76 21.46 7.65
C ALA A 813 -16.09 22.97 7.75
N ARG A 814 -16.43 23.46 8.96
CA ARG A 814 -16.75 24.88 9.24
C ARG A 814 -15.71 25.87 8.72
N SER A 815 -14.44 25.46 8.65
CA SER A 815 -13.38 26.26 8.07
C SER A 815 -12.33 25.38 7.39
N LYS A 816 -12.03 25.71 6.14
CA LYS A 816 -10.83 25.24 5.44
C LYS A 816 -9.72 26.26 5.67
N LYS A 817 -8.52 25.81 6.06
CA LYS A 817 -7.37 26.68 6.30
C LYS A 817 -6.15 26.27 5.46
N ARG A 818 -5.43 27.29 5.00
CA ARG A 818 -4.15 27.12 4.29
C ARG A 818 -3.01 27.03 5.29
N ILE A 819 -2.24 25.94 5.23
CA ILE A 819 -1.01 25.75 6.00
C ILE A 819 0.16 26.02 5.07
N GLU A 820 0.97 27.03 5.37
CA GLU A 820 1.98 27.52 4.44
C GLU A 820 3.21 28.11 5.13
N LYS A 821 4.39 27.82 4.58
CA LYS A 821 5.69 28.39 4.98
C LYS A 821 6.19 29.36 3.89
N THR A 822 5.34 30.35 3.57
CA THR A 822 5.52 31.30 2.47
C THR A 822 5.94 32.69 2.95
N SER A 823 6.70 33.43 2.13
CA SER A 823 7.06 34.82 2.42
C SER A 823 5.85 35.75 2.33
N ALA A 824 5.90 36.90 3.02
CA ALA A 824 4.84 37.91 2.98
C ALA A 824 4.52 38.39 1.54
N LEU A 825 5.54 38.48 0.69
CA LEU A 825 5.38 38.81 -0.74
C LEU A 825 4.63 37.71 -1.51
N SER A 826 4.90 36.43 -1.25
CA SER A 826 4.14 35.32 -1.86
C SER A 826 2.68 35.33 -1.40
N LYS A 827 2.42 35.57 -0.11
CA LYS A 827 1.06 35.72 0.44
C LYS A 827 0.29 36.88 -0.21
N ALA A 828 0.92 38.05 -0.34
CA ALA A 828 0.33 39.21 -0.99
C ALA A 828 0.09 38.97 -2.50
N SER A 829 1.06 38.39 -3.21
CA SER A 829 0.93 38.03 -4.61
C SER A 829 -0.20 37.02 -4.85
N PHE A 830 -0.32 35.99 -4.01
CA PHE A 830 -1.40 35.01 -4.09
C PHE A 830 -2.78 35.64 -3.79
N PHE A 831 -2.89 36.49 -2.78
CA PHE A 831 -4.11 37.24 -2.49
C PHE A 831 -4.56 38.09 -3.69
N LEU A 832 -3.61 38.77 -4.34
CA LEU A 832 -3.85 39.60 -5.53
C LEU A 832 -4.10 38.76 -6.80
N GLN A 833 -3.61 37.53 -6.89
CA GLN A 833 -3.97 36.60 -7.98
C GLN A 833 -5.40 36.07 -7.81
N GLN A 834 -5.76 35.63 -6.59
CA GLN A 834 -7.10 35.12 -6.29
C GLN A 834 -8.17 36.22 -6.32
N ASN A 835 -7.78 37.46 -6.01
CA ASN A 835 -8.66 38.64 -5.98
C ASN A 835 -8.11 39.75 -6.89
N TRP A 836 -7.89 39.43 -8.18
CA TRP A 836 -7.28 40.35 -9.16
C TRP A 836 -8.00 41.70 -9.30
N TRP A 837 -9.29 41.77 -8.95
CA TRP A 837 -10.07 43.00 -8.87
C TRP A 837 -9.53 44.00 -7.82
N PHE A 838 -8.85 43.55 -6.75
CA PHE A 838 -8.13 44.45 -5.84
C PHE A 838 -6.93 45.15 -6.51
N LEU A 839 -6.34 44.61 -7.58
CA LEU A 839 -5.32 45.34 -8.35
C LEU A 839 -5.94 46.55 -9.04
N ALA A 840 -7.14 46.41 -9.62
CA ALA A 840 -7.86 47.53 -10.23
C ALA A 840 -8.23 48.61 -9.19
N LEU A 841 -8.77 48.21 -8.03
CA LEU A 841 -9.05 49.14 -6.93
C LEU A 841 -7.77 49.81 -6.39
N GLY A 842 -6.66 49.06 -6.29
CA GLY A 842 -5.37 49.59 -5.85
C GLY A 842 -4.77 50.60 -6.83
N ILE A 843 -4.84 50.31 -8.13
CA ILE A 843 -4.42 51.24 -9.19
C ILE A 843 -5.26 52.51 -9.13
N LEU A 844 -6.59 52.41 -9.09
CA LEU A 844 -7.49 53.57 -8.96
C LEU A 844 -7.17 54.39 -7.71
N GLY A 845 -6.98 53.75 -6.55
CA GLY A 845 -6.60 54.41 -5.30
C GLY A 845 -5.28 55.17 -5.42
N VAL A 846 -4.25 54.57 -6.03
CA VAL A 846 -2.96 55.23 -6.28
C VAL A 846 -3.11 56.39 -7.27
N THR A 847 -3.91 56.24 -8.33
CA THR A 847 -4.20 57.31 -9.30
C THR A 847 -4.89 58.51 -8.63
N PHE A 848 -5.91 58.27 -7.78
CA PHE A 848 -6.55 59.34 -7.02
C PHE A 848 -5.61 60.02 -6.01
N LEU A 849 -4.72 59.25 -5.37
CA LEU A 849 -3.73 59.79 -4.42
C LEU A 849 -2.68 60.66 -5.13
N LEU A 850 -2.16 60.20 -6.27
CA LEU A 850 -1.25 60.97 -7.13
C LEU A 850 -1.92 62.22 -7.70
N TYR A 851 -3.19 62.13 -8.12
CA TYR A 851 -3.98 63.29 -8.53
C TYR A 851 -4.15 64.31 -7.39
N GLY A 852 -4.46 63.85 -6.17
CA GLY A 852 -4.54 64.70 -4.98
C GLY A 852 -3.22 65.39 -4.63
N ILE A 853 -2.09 64.68 -4.74
CA ILE A 853 -0.75 65.27 -4.58
C ILE A 853 -0.48 66.32 -5.67
N SER A 854 -0.81 66.02 -6.92
CA SER A 854 -0.65 66.94 -8.05
C SER A 854 -1.47 68.22 -7.87
N GLN A 855 -2.73 68.11 -7.43
CA GLN A 855 -3.58 69.27 -7.12
C GLN A 855 -3.07 70.08 -5.92
N LEU A 856 -2.55 69.43 -4.87
CA LEU A 856 -1.91 70.12 -3.73
C LEU A 856 -0.62 70.84 -4.14
N TYR A 857 0.15 70.26 -5.06
CA TYR A 857 1.36 70.88 -5.62
C TYR A 857 1.01 72.08 -6.51
N LEU A 858 0.09 71.90 -7.47
CA LEU A 858 -0.42 72.98 -8.33
C LEU A 858 -0.96 74.15 -7.51
N LYS A 859 -1.76 73.87 -6.47
CA LYS A 859 -2.29 74.92 -5.59
C LYS A 859 -1.19 75.72 -4.88
N ARG A 860 -0.14 75.07 -4.37
CA ARG A 860 1.01 75.78 -3.79
C ARG A 860 1.72 76.67 -4.81
N VAL A 861 1.85 76.21 -6.06
CA VAL A 861 2.47 76.98 -7.14
C VAL A 861 1.60 78.17 -7.58
N THR A 862 0.27 78.07 -7.51
CA THR A 862 -0.62 79.23 -7.74
C THR A 862 -0.65 80.19 -6.57
N ASP A 863 -0.65 79.71 -5.32
CA ASP A 863 -0.62 80.57 -4.12
C ASP A 863 0.71 81.37 -4.05
N GLN A 864 1.80 80.86 -4.65
CA GLN A 864 3.07 81.59 -4.83
C GLN A 864 3.06 82.64 -5.96
N LYS A 865 1.96 82.79 -6.72
CA LYS A 865 1.78 83.85 -7.74
C LYS A 865 0.78 84.94 -7.34
N SER A 866 0.23 84.89 -6.12
CA SER A 866 -0.67 85.91 -5.56
C SER A 866 -0.05 86.67 -4.38
N HIS A 867 1.28 86.81 -4.38
CA HIS A 867 2.09 87.52 -3.39
C HIS A 867 3.19 88.33 -4.07
#